data_AF-A0A1C6T566-F1
#
_entry.id   AF-A0A1C6T566-F1
#
_cell.length_a   1.000
_cell.length_b   1.000
_cell.length_c   1.000
_cell.angle_alpha   90.00
_cell.angle_beta   90.00
_cell.angle_gamma   90.00
#
_symmetry.space_group_name_H-M   'P 1'
#
loop_
_entity.id
_entity.type
_entity.pdbx_description
1 polymer ?
#
loop_
_entity_poly.entity_id
_entity_poly.type
_entity_poly.pdbx_seq_one_letter_code
_entity_poly.pdbx_strand_id
1 'polypeptide(L)'
;MEAGGRGSDLSSFVLLQQLVADETLDLPVWVAGGVGPRTAGACLVGGAAGVVLDSQLALMPESELPTDVQAAIRRMDGSETVLVDGVRGIRRGGPHDEASELLPIGQDGWLAAVFAERWPDTAAAVRGIRDALLDAANDPAAGEVLAPGSPLAVDLQIRVPVAQGPMTRVSDEPGFAAAVAEDGGLPFVALALNGAGPTRRILTETAARLGDRPWGVGVLGFAPEEIREAQLEVIRELRPACAIIAGGRPPQAKALEQQGITTFLHVPSPGLLRQFLRSGARRFIFEGAECGGHTGPRASFPLWEAQLMVLEEYLDAEPDAATAIQVFFAGGIHDARSAAMVATMAAPLAHRGARIGVLMGTAYLFTAEAVEHNAVQPLFQREAIAAERTALLETAPGHVTRCLPTPFVDDFYRRRDELRDSGMESRDAWQELEKLNIGRARIASKGIVREGDTLRSVGEDEQAAEGMFMAGQIVVLRDDATTIAGLHDAVSAGARAYHGDSLDAIRERLAPPAEIEDAPAPLDIAIVGMACILPGSPDLASFWRTVLSGADAVGEVPPQRWDTDLYYAPEVGPGQTGRISVSKWGGFIEPVPFDAIGYGIPQPPWPASTRPSCSPWRSPTGHWSTPATPTTPRGSTTAARVWCSARRPAATWGTRRPCAPCFRRTSAKCPTRCRSCSPGSPRTASPACWRT
;
A
#
# COMPACT_ATOMS: atom_id res chain seq x y z
N MET A 1 8.35 -3.55 5.51
CA MET A 1 8.49 -4.89 6.13
C MET A 1 8.12 -5.99 5.14
N GLU A 2 7.14 -5.73 4.28
CA GLU A 2 6.28 -6.70 3.59
C GLU A 2 6.38 -6.65 2.05
N ALA A 3 6.94 -5.58 1.47
CA ALA A 3 7.23 -5.47 0.03
C ALA A 3 8.19 -6.55 -0.46
N GLY A 4 8.17 -6.86 -1.76
CA GLY A 4 9.15 -7.74 -2.39
C GLY A 4 10.52 -7.07 -2.59
N GLY A 5 11.60 -7.86 -2.56
CA GLY A 5 12.95 -7.32 -2.75
C GLY A 5 13.47 -6.60 -1.50
N ARG A 6 14.32 -5.57 -1.68
CA ARG A 6 14.88 -4.80 -0.56
C ARG A 6 13.80 -3.96 0.12
N GLY A 7 13.53 -4.19 1.39
CA GLY A 7 12.48 -3.52 2.15
C GLY A 7 12.95 -2.86 3.45
N SER A 8 12.13 -1.96 4.00
CA SER A 8 12.30 -1.41 5.35
C SER A 8 11.90 -2.43 6.43
N ASP A 9 12.46 -2.33 7.62
CA ASP A 9 12.05 -3.09 8.81
C ASP A 9 10.65 -2.68 9.31
N LEU A 10 10.21 -1.44 9.04
CA LEU A 10 8.87 -0.94 9.37
C LEU A 10 7.84 -1.40 8.34
N SER A 11 6.61 -1.72 8.76
CA SER A 11 5.51 -2.02 7.83
C SER A 11 5.17 -0.81 6.96
N SER A 12 4.60 -1.01 5.77
CA SER A 12 4.11 0.05 4.90
C SER A 12 3.08 0.94 5.61
N PHE A 13 2.29 0.36 6.51
CA PHE A 13 1.34 1.08 7.35
C PHE A 13 2.02 2.03 8.34
N VAL A 14 3.15 1.65 8.95
CA VAL A 14 3.91 2.48 9.90
C VAL A 14 4.87 3.45 9.18
N LEU A 15 5.53 2.99 8.12
CA LEU A 15 6.49 3.77 7.35
C LEU A 15 5.84 4.95 6.60
N LEU A 16 4.62 4.78 6.07
CA LEU A 16 3.89 5.90 5.47
C LEU A 16 3.63 7.02 6.50
N GLN A 17 3.24 6.64 7.71
CA GLN A 17 2.98 7.60 8.78
C GLN A 17 4.26 8.34 9.17
N GLN A 18 5.40 7.64 9.24
CA GLN A 18 6.71 8.25 9.53
C GLN A 18 7.11 9.27 8.45
N LEU A 19 7.10 8.85 7.18
CA LEU A 19 7.56 9.68 6.07
C LEU A 19 6.66 10.89 5.78
N VAL A 20 5.36 10.81 6.09
CA VAL A 20 4.40 11.92 5.90
C VAL A 20 4.08 12.62 7.23
N ALA A 21 4.87 12.38 8.27
CA ALA A 21 4.98 13.22 9.48
C ALA A 21 6.29 14.02 9.51
N ASP A 22 7.30 13.63 8.72
CA ASP A 22 8.57 14.36 8.57
C ASP A 22 8.37 15.66 7.75
N GLU A 23 8.24 16.79 8.44
CA GLU A 23 8.13 18.12 7.81
C GLU A 23 9.37 18.53 6.97
N THR A 24 10.48 17.78 7.03
CA THR A 24 11.67 18.03 6.21
C THR A 24 11.59 17.37 4.82
N LEU A 25 10.63 16.48 4.58
CA LEU A 25 10.48 15.71 3.35
C LEU A 25 9.56 16.41 2.32
N ASP A 26 10.11 17.36 1.55
CA ASP A 26 9.43 18.02 0.41
C ASP A 26 9.38 17.10 -0.85
N LEU A 27 8.99 15.83 -0.68
CA LEU A 27 8.91 14.83 -1.75
C LEU A 27 7.63 14.00 -1.67
N PRO A 28 6.96 13.71 -2.80
CA PRO A 28 5.74 12.90 -2.81
C PRO A 28 6.04 11.45 -2.41
N VAL A 29 5.44 10.99 -1.31
CA VAL A 29 5.59 9.60 -0.82
C VAL A 29 4.69 8.64 -1.61
N TRP A 30 5.27 7.57 -2.14
CA TRP A 30 4.57 6.48 -2.83
C TRP A 30 4.75 5.17 -2.06
N VAL A 31 3.66 4.46 -1.79
CA VAL A 31 3.71 3.20 -1.02
C VAL A 31 3.88 2.00 -1.94
N ALA A 32 4.84 1.12 -1.61
CA ALA A 32 5.06 -0.16 -2.28
C ALA A 32 5.01 -1.30 -1.24
N GLY A 33 4.38 -2.42 -1.59
CA GLY A 33 4.15 -3.55 -0.68
C GLY A 33 2.96 -3.35 0.28
N GLY A 34 2.16 -4.39 0.43
CA GLY A 34 0.88 -4.37 1.13
C GLY A 34 -0.26 -3.76 0.30
N VAL A 35 -0.08 -3.53 -1.00
CA VAL A 35 -1.00 -2.73 -1.83
C VAL A 35 -2.09 -3.60 -2.46
N GLY A 36 -3.34 -3.32 -2.11
CA GLY A 36 -4.56 -3.84 -2.72
C GLY A 36 -5.64 -2.76 -2.79
N PRO A 37 -6.86 -3.07 -3.26
CA PRO A 37 -7.90 -2.07 -3.48
C PRO A 37 -8.26 -1.23 -2.24
N ARG A 38 -8.26 -1.82 -1.05
CA ARG A 38 -8.68 -1.15 0.20
C ARG A 38 -7.49 -0.46 0.86
N THR A 39 -6.32 -1.11 0.90
CA THR A 39 -5.09 -0.46 1.42
C THR A 39 -4.63 0.69 0.53
N ALA A 40 -4.91 0.68 -0.78
CA ALA A 40 -4.62 1.82 -1.65
C ALA A 40 -5.40 3.08 -1.24
N GLY A 41 -6.72 2.96 -1.00
CA GLY A 41 -7.54 4.05 -0.46
C GLY A 41 -7.03 4.54 0.90
N ALA A 42 -6.64 3.62 1.77
CA ALA A 42 -6.04 3.96 3.05
C ALA A 42 -4.69 4.68 2.93
N CYS A 43 -3.82 4.28 2.01
CA CYS A 43 -2.57 5.00 1.74
C CYS A 43 -2.85 6.44 1.33
N LEU A 44 -3.85 6.66 0.46
CA LEU A 44 -4.26 7.97 0.00
C LEU A 44 -4.71 8.87 1.16
N VAL A 45 -5.61 8.38 2.02
CA VAL A 45 -6.09 9.09 3.23
C VAL A 45 -4.98 9.29 4.28
N GLY A 46 -4.03 8.37 4.37
CA GLY A 46 -2.82 8.48 5.21
C GLY A 46 -1.82 9.54 4.73
N GLY A 47 -2.05 10.15 3.56
CA GLY A 47 -1.23 11.22 2.99
C GLY A 47 -0.33 10.80 1.83
N ALA A 48 -0.42 9.57 1.32
CA ALA A 48 0.39 9.13 0.18
C ALA A 48 0.02 9.89 -1.12
N ALA A 49 1.04 10.27 -1.89
CA ALA A 49 0.84 10.80 -3.24
C ALA A 49 0.28 9.73 -4.19
N GLY A 50 0.71 8.47 -4.01
CA GLY A 50 0.21 7.33 -4.78
C GLY A 50 0.66 5.98 -4.21
N VAL A 51 0.40 4.92 -4.96
CA VAL A 51 0.81 3.55 -4.64
C VAL A 51 1.49 2.90 -5.84
N VAL A 52 2.37 1.95 -5.58
CA VAL A 52 3.08 1.13 -6.58
C VAL A 52 2.40 -0.24 -6.63
N LEU A 53 2.16 -0.73 -7.85
CA LEU A 53 1.73 -2.11 -8.10
C LEU A 53 2.91 -2.87 -8.71
N ASP A 54 3.32 -3.96 -8.06
CA ASP A 54 4.43 -4.82 -8.49
C ASP A 54 4.00 -6.30 -8.54
N SER A 55 3.86 -6.91 -7.37
CA SER A 55 3.56 -8.32 -7.15
C SER A 55 2.16 -8.66 -7.64
N GLN A 56 1.23 -7.72 -7.51
CA GLN A 56 -0.18 -7.82 -7.95
C GLN A 56 -0.31 -8.01 -9.47
N LEU A 57 0.67 -7.54 -10.25
CA LEU A 57 0.64 -7.64 -11.72
C LEU A 57 1.33 -8.91 -12.24
N ALA A 58 2.00 -9.68 -11.38
CA ALA A 58 2.85 -10.81 -11.75
C ALA A 58 2.13 -11.97 -12.47
N LEU A 59 0.80 -12.06 -12.38
CA LEU A 59 -0.01 -13.11 -13.02
C LEU A 59 -0.98 -12.58 -14.10
N MET A 60 -0.92 -11.29 -14.45
CA MET A 60 -1.71 -10.73 -15.54
C MET A 60 -1.30 -11.31 -16.90
N PRO A 61 -2.18 -11.30 -17.93
CA PRO A 61 -1.88 -11.93 -19.22
C PRO A 61 -0.65 -11.39 -19.96
N GLU A 62 -0.21 -10.17 -19.66
CA GLU A 62 1.01 -9.56 -20.20
C GLU A 62 2.30 -9.96 -19.47
N SER A 63 2.21 -10.77 -18.40
CA SER A 63 3.36 -11.21 -17.60
C SER A 63 4.13 -12.34 -18.29
N GLU A 64 5.36 -12.03 -18.73
CA GLU A 64 6.31 -13.01 -19.31
C GLU A 64 7.03 -13.87 -18.24
N LEU A 65 6.57 -13.87 -16.98
CA LEU A 65 7.21 -14.66 -15.92
C LEU A 65 7.16 -16.18 -16.21
N PRO A 66 8.24 -16.93 -15.92
CA PRO A 66 8.30 -18.38 -16.12
C PRO A 66 7.15 -19.14 -15.44
N THR A 67 6.66 -20.21 -16.08
CA THR A 67 5.48 -20.96 -15.64
C THR A 67 5.62 -21.52 -14.22
N ASP A 68 6.82 -21.89 -13.79
CA ASP A 68 7.11 -22.37 -12.43
C ASP A 68 7.07 -21.24 -11.39
N VAL A 69 7.61 -20.06 -11.74
CA VAL A 69 7.49 -18.84 -10.93
C VAL A 69 6.01 -18.46 -10.79
N GLN A 70 5.24 -18.43 -11.89
CA GLN A 70 3.80 -18.18 -11.81
C GLN A 70 3.07 -19.24 -10.96
N ALA A 71 3.48 -20.51 -11.04
CA ALA A 71 2.88 -21.59 -10.26
C ALA A 71 3.23 -21.54 -8.76
N ALA A 72 4.34 -20.89 -8.39
CA ALA A 72 4.66 -20.56 -7.00
C ALA A 72 3.79 -19.39 -6.50
N ILE A 73 3.70 -18.30 -7.28
CA ILE A 73 2.91 -17.10 -6.91
C ILE A 73 1.41 -17.47 -6.75
N ARG A 74 0.85 -18.28 -7.66
CA ARG A 74 -0.54 -18.79 -7.58
C ARG A 74 -0.87 -19.61 -6.32
N ARG A 75 0.11 -19.97 -5.49
CA ARG A 75 -0.07 -20.75 -4.26
C ARG A 75 0.12 -19.93 -2.98
N MET A 76 0.61 -18.69 -3.09
CA MET A 76 0.91 -17.87 -1.93
C MET A 76 -0.34 -17.49 -1.14
N ASP A 77 -0.22 -17.52 0.18
CA ASP A 77 -1.11 -16.84 1.12
C ASP A 77 -0.42 -15.61 1.79
N GLY A 78 0.87 -15.39 1.51
CA GLY A 78 1.70 -14.28 1.98
C GLY A 78 2.55 -14.61 3.21
N SER A 79 2.20 -15.67 3.96
CA SER A 79 2.95 -16.11 5.15
C SER A 79 4.19 -16.93 4.84
N GLU A 80 4.39 -17.35 3.59
CA GLU A 80 5.56 -18.10 3.12
C GLU A 80 6.78 -17.22 2.85
N THR A 81 6.63 -15.89 2.92
CA THR A 81 7.71 -14.95 2.60
C THR A 81 8.70 -14.81 3.77
N VAL A 82 9.98 -14.97 3.46
CA VAL A 82 11.09 -14.81 4.41
C VAL A 82 11.87 -13.53 4.12
N LEU A 83 12.58 -13.02 5.13
CA LEU A 83 13.50 -11.88 5.01
C LEU A 83 14.94 -12.41 5.15
N VAL A 84 15.78 -12.17 4.16
CA VAL A 84 17.19 -12.61 4.11
C VAL A 84 18.05 -11.42 3.68
N ASP A 85 19.00 -11.00 4.51
CA ASP A 85 19.90 -9.86 4.23
C ASP A 85 19.18 -8.55 3.79
N GLY A 86 18.01 -8.28 4.40
CA GLY A 86 17.15 -7.13 4.07
C GLY A 86 16.32 -7.30 2.78
N VAL A 87 16.38 -8.47 2.13
CA VAL A 87 15.60 -8.83 0.94
C VAL A 87 14.46 -9.77 1.34
N ARG A 88 13.21 -9.38 1.07
CA ARG A 88 12.04 -10.26 1.22
C ARG A 88 11.76 -11.02 -0.08
N GLY A 89 11.39 -12.30 0.07
CA GLY A 89 10.90 -13.12 -1.02
C GLY A 89 10.37 -14.47 -0.58
N ILE A 90 10.01 -15.32 -1.54
CA ILE A 90 9.72 -16.75 -1.31
C ILE A 90 10.89 -17.62 -1.78
N ARG A 91 11.16 -18.70 -1.06
CA ARG A 91 12.12 -19.74 -1.45
C ARG A 91 11.36 -20.87 -2.15
N ARG A 92 11.83 -21.32 -3.33
CA ARG A 92 11.08 -22.25 -4.21
C ARG A 92 10.74 -23.59 -3.54
N GLY A 93 11.61 -24.14 -2.69
CA GLY A 93 11.39 -25.34 -1.89
C GLY A 93 10.63 -25.14 -0.56
N GLY A 94 10.15 -23.92 -0.27
CA GLY A 94 9.54 -23.54 1.00
C GLY A 94 10.48 -22.70 1.89
N PRO A 95 9.95 -22.07 2.96
CA PRO A 95 10.64 -21.01 3.70
C PRO A 95 11.97 -21.43 4.37
N HIS A 96 12.18 -22.73 4.62
CA HIS A 96 13.41 -23.27 5.21
C HIS A 96 14.38 -23.89 4.18
N ASP A 97 14.08 -23.84 2.88
CA ASP A 97 15.02 -24.31 1.84
C ASP A 97 16.08 -23.24 1.53
N GLU A 98 17.14 -23.24 2.33
CA GLU A 98 18.26 -22.30 2.19
C GLU A 98 18.96 -22.39 0.82
N ALA A 99 18.92 -23.55 0.16
CA ALA A 99 19.52 -23.79 -1.15
C ALA A 99 18.67 -23.28 -2.32
N SER A 100 17.37 -23.03 -2.12
CA SER A 100 16.51 -22.39 -3.11
C SER A 100 16.84 -20.91 -3.29
N GLU A 101 16.84 -20.47 -4.54
CA GLU A 101 16.83 -19.04 -4.90
C GLU A 101 15.62 -18.32 -4.27
N LEU A 102 15.86 -17.11 -3.77
CA LEU A 102 14.85 -16.22 -3.20
C LEU A 102 14.20 -15.39 -4.31
N LEU A 103 12.95 -15.69 -4.64
CA LEU A 103 12.15 -14.92 -5.59
C LEU A 103 11.63 -13.64 -4.88
N PRO A 104 12.01 -12.42 -5.31
CA PRO A 104 11.71 -11.19 -4.59
C PRO A 104 10.24 -10.78 -4.77
N ILE A 105 9.37 -11.21 -3.85
CA ILE A 105 7.93 -10.95 -3.87
C ILE A 105 7.41 -10.68 -2.45
N GLY A 106 6.43 -9.78 -2.33
CA GLY A 106 5.90 -9.32 -1.05
C GLY A 106 4.85 -10.23 -0.42
N GLN A 107 4.43 -9.91 0.81
CA GLN A 107 3.33 -10.57 1.52
C GLN A 107 1.96 -10.36 0.86
N ASP A 108 1.88 -9.42 -0.08
CA ASP A 108 0.77 -9.12 -0.97
C ASP A 108 0.81 -9.93 -2.29
N GLY A 109 1.82 -10.77 -2.53
CA GLY A 109 1.93 -11.59 -3.74
C GLY A 109 0.73 -12.51 -4.03
N TRP A 110 -0.07 -12.87 -3.01
CA TRP A 110 -1.34 -13.59 -3.18
C TRP A 110 -2.39 -12.79 -3.97
N LEU A 111 -2.33 -11.45 -3.96
CA LEU A 111 -3.21 -10.60 -4.74
C LEU A 111 -3.02 -10.80 -6.25
N ALA A 112 -1.87 -11.31 -6.71
CA ALA A 112 -1.64 -11.56 -8.13
C ALA A 112 -2.70 -12.50 -8.74
N ALA A 113 -3.14 -13.51 -7.99
CA ALA A 113 -4.21 -14.40 -8.42
C ALA A 113 -5.55 -13.67 -8.49
N VAL A 114 -5.89 -12.90 -7.44
CA VAL A 114 -7.11 -12.09 -7.36
C VAL A 114 -7.17 -11.04 -8.48
N PHE A 115 -6.05 -10.42 -8.82
CA PHE A 115 -5.96 -9.43 -9.91
C PHE A 115 -6.22 -10.08 -11.28
N ALA A 116 -5.60 -11.23 -11.54
CA ALA A 116 -5.78 -11.99 -12.79
C ALA A 116 -7.18 -12.63 -12.92
N GLU A 117 -7.87 -12.91 -11.80
CA GLU A 117 -9.27 -13.36 -11.78
C GLU A 117 -10.26 -12.19 -11.93
N ARG A 118 -9.95 -11.01 -11.38
CA ARG A 118 -10.85 -9.85 -11.35
C ARG A 118 -10.77 -8.96 -12.60
N TRP A 119 -9.62 -8.89 -13.26
CA TRP A 119 -9.38 -7.98 -14.39
C TRP A 119 -8.78 -8.70 -15.61
N PRO A 120 -9.25 -8.39 -16.85
CA PRO A 120 -8.85 -9.11 -18.06
C PRO A 120 -7.47 -8.71 -18.62
N ASP A 121 -6.94 -7.55 -18.22
CA ASP A 121 -5.69 -6.96 -18.71
C ASP A 121 -5.06 -6.05 -17.65
N THR A 122 -3.75 -5.83 -17.72
CA THR A 122 -3.00 -5.01 -16.77
C THR A 122 -3.53 -3.58 -16.70
N ALA A 123 -3.97 -3.01 -17.83
CA ALA A 123 -4.54 -1.66 -17.85
C ALA A 123 -5.92 -1.61 -17.15
N ALA A 124 -6.69 -2.70 -17.14
CA ALA A 124 -7.95 -2.83 -16.41
C ALA A 124 -7.71 -2.96 -14.91
N ALA A 125 -6.65 -3.67 -14.48
CA ALA A 125 -6.24 -3.70 -13.08
C ALA A 125 -5.81 -2.31 -12.58
N VAL A 126 -4.98 -1.59 -13.35
CA VAL A 126 -4.58 -0.20 -13.01
C VAL A 126 -5.79 0.73 -12.96
N ARG A 127 -6.75 0.62 -13.89
CA ARG A 127 -8.03 1.34 -13.81
C ARG A 127 -8.80 0.99 -12.53
N GLY A 128 -8.96 -0.30 -12.22
CA GLY A 128 -9.69 -0.76 -11.03
C GLY A 128 -9.09 -0.27 -9.70
N ILE A 129 -7.76 -0.12 -9.61
CA ILE A 129 -7.11 0.46 -8.43
C ILE A 129 -7.27 1.99 -8.39
N ARG A 130 -7.18 2.69 -9.53
CA ARG A 130 -7.51 4.12 -9.61
C ARG A 130 -8.97 4.39 -9.23
N ASP A 131 -9.88 3.53 -9.66
CA ASP A 131 -11.30 3.69 -9.40
C ASP A 131 -11.60 3.43 -7.91
N ALA A 132 -10.95 2.46 -7.26
CA ALA A 132 -11.01 2.27 -5.80
C ALA A 132 -10.39 3.45 -5.00
N LEU A 133 -9.32 4.09 -5.51
CA LEU A 133 -8.77 5.33 -4.94
C LEU A 133 -9.75 6.50 -5.06
N LEU A 134 -10.51 6.57 -6.16
CA LEU A 134 -11.55 7.58 -6.36
C LEU A 134 -12.78 7.32 -5.50
N ASP A 135 -13.19 6.06 -5.30
CA ASP A 135 -14.27 5.70 -4.39
C ASP A 135 -13.95 6.15 -2.96
N ALA A 136 -12.74 5.85 -2.46
CA ALA A 136 -12.26 6.32 -1.15
C ALA A 136 -12.23 7.86 -1.05
N ALA A 137 -11.77 8.57 -2.09
CA ALA A 137 -11.77 10.04 -2.13
C ALA A 137 -13.19 10.67 -2.09
N ASN A 138 -14.22 9.91 -2.44
CA ASN A 138 -15.62 10.35 -2.51
C ASN A 138 -16.50 9.79 -1.38
N ASP A 139 -15.92 9.08 -0.40
CA ASP A 139 -16.63 8.49 0.73
C ASP A 139 -16.41 9.28 2.05
N PRO A 140 -17.23 10.32 2.34
CA PRO A 140 -17.17 11.00 3.64
C PRO A 140 -17.72 10.15 4.80
N ALA A 141 -18.47 9.08 4.54
CA ALA A 141 -19.09 8.26 5.57
C ALA A 141 -18.09 7.28 6.21
N ALA A 142 -17.02 6.94 5.51
CA ALA A 142 -15.85 6.27 6.08
C ALA A 142 -15.32 6.94 7.36
N GLY A 143 -15.34 8.29 7.45
CA GLY A 143 -14.94 9.02 8.65
C GLY A 143 -15.83 8.78 9.88
N GLU A 144 -17.06 8.32 9.71
CA GLU A 144 -18.01 8.02 10.81
C GLU A 144 -17.77 6.64 11.44
N VAL A 145 -17.03 5.74 10.77
CA VAL A 145 -16.89 4.31 11.14
C VAL A 145 -16.32 4.15 12.56
N LEU A 146 -15.37 5.00 12.95
CA LEU A 146 -14.72 5.00 14.27
C LEU A 146 -15.21 6.12 15.21
N ALA A 147 -16.24 6.87 14.82
CA ALA A 147 -16.74 8.00 15.60
C ALA A 147 -17.35 7.57 16.97
N PRO A 148 -17.38 8.48 17.98
CA PRO A 148 -18.11 8.22 19.22
C PRO A 148 -19.58 7.87 18.96
N GLY A 149 -20.07 6.79 19.56
CA GLY A 149 -21.41 6.27 19.31
C GLY A 149 -21.61 5.51 17.98
N SER A 150 -20.54 5.09 17.30
CA SER A 150 -20.67 4.21 16.12
C SER A 150 -21.35 2.87 16.45
N PRO A 151 -21.83 2.10 15.44
CA PRO A 151 -22.58 0.87 15.67
C PRO A 151 -21.88 -0.18 16.55
N LEU A 152 -20.54 -0.26 16.56
CA LEU A 152 -19.83 -1.14 17.49
C LEU A 152 -19.86 -0.62 18.93
N ALA A 153 -19.72 0.70 19.11
CA ALA A 153 -19.76 1.32 20.43
C ALA A 153 -21.13 1.12 21.10
N VAL A 154 -22.22 1.26 20.32
CA VAL A 154 -23.60 0.98 20.76
C VAL A 154 -23.78 -0.50 21.13
N ASP A 155 -23.38 -1.43 20.25
CA ASP A 155 -23.49 -2.88 20.49
C ASP A 155 -22.72 -3.35 21.75
N LEU A 156 -21.59 -2.72 22.06
CA LEU A 156 -20.72 -3.04 23.21
C LEU A 156 -20.98 -2.15 24.46
N GLN A 157 -21.94 -1.24 24.39
CA GLN A 157 -22.31 -0.30 25.47
C GLN A 157 -21.17 0.64 25.93
N ILE A 158 -20.25 0.97 25.02
CA ILE A 158 -19.10 1.87 25.23
C ILE A 158 -19.30 3.21 24.51
N ARG A 159 -18.45 4.21 24.81
CA ARG A 159 -18.56 5.57 24.27
C ARG A 159 -17.92 5.68 22.89
N VAL A 160 -16.77 5.05 22.71
CA VAL A 160 -15.95 5.02 21.48
C VAL A 160 -15.65 3.57 21.08
N PRO A 161 -15.53 3.24 19.78
CA PRO A 161 -15.30 1.87 19.30
C PRO A 161 -13.81 1.46 19.45
N VAL A 162 -13.26 1.67 20.64
CA VAL A 162 -11.83 1.54 20.97
C VAL A 162 -11.66 0.52 22.09
N ALA A 163 -10.74 -0.42 21.92
CA ALA A 163 -10.40 -1.43 22.92
C ALA A 163 -8.93 -1.35 23.35
N GLN A 164 -8.68 -1.51 24.64
CA GLN A 164 -7.36 -1.74 25.20
C GLN A 164 -7.07 -3.24 25.18
N GLY A 165 -6.18 -3.66 24.28
CA GLY A 165 -5.86 -5.07 24.04
C GLY A 165 -5.15 -5.73 25.23
N PRO A 166 -5.42 -7.00 25.56
CA PRO A 166 -4.95 -7.63 26.79
C PRO A 166 -3.43 -7.86 26.79
N MET A 167 -2.70 -6.99 27.47
CA MET A 167 -1.23 -7.02 27.55
C MET A 167 -0.77 -7.74 28.83
N THR A 168 -0.07 -8.87 28.65
CA THR A 168 0.44 -9.69 29.76
C THR A 168 1.43 -8.90 30.61
N ARG A 169 1.20 -8.85 31.94
CA ARG A 169 1.94 -8.02 32.90
C ARG A 169 1.83 -6.52 32.70
N VAL A 170 0.80 -6.04 31.99
CA VAL A 170 0.44 -4.61 31.91
C VAL A 170 -1.01 -4.42 32.30
N SER A 171 -1.96 -5.01 31.56
CA SER A 171 -3.39 -4.99 31.93
C SER A 171 -3.78 -6.08 32.92
N ASP A 172 -2.89 -6.42 33.85
CA ASP A 172 -3.23 -7.15 35.07
C ASP A 172 -3.56 -6.24 36.28
N GLU A 173 -3.61 -4.91 36.07
CA GLU A 173 -4.00 -3.91 37.08
C GLU A 173 -5.47 -3.43 36.97
N PRO A 174 -6.31 -3.66 37.99
CA PRO A 174 -7.70 -3.18 38.02
C PRO A 174 -7.88 -1.66 37.99
N GLY A 175 -6.87 -0.89 38.41
CA GLY A 175 -6.90 0.58 38.33
C GLY A 175 -6.82 1.09 36.89
N PHE A 176 -5.90 0.53 36.10
CA PHE A 176 -5.71 0.90 34.70
C PHE A 176 -6.94 0.54 33.85
N ALA A 177 -7.54 -0.63 34.10
CA ALA A 177 -8.81 -1.00 33.48
C ALA A 177 -9.95 -0.01 33.79
N ALA A 178 -9.98 0.58 34.99
CA ALA A 178 -11.01 1.56 35.36
C ALA A 178 -10.86 2.87 34.58
N ALA A 179 -9.64 3.38 34.42
CA ALA A 179 -9.36 4.60 33.65
C ALA A 179 -9.77 4.47 32.17
N VAL A 180 -9.43 3.35 31.51
CA VAL A 180 -9.87 3.05 30.13
C VAL A 180 -11.40 3.07 30.01
N ALA A 181 -12.12 2.53 31.00
CA ALA A 181 -13.58 2.52 31.03
C ALA A 181 -14.21 3.87 31.44
N GLU A 182 -13.51 4.71 32.20
CA GLU A 182 -13.92 6.09 32.50
C GLU A 182 -13.88 6.93 31.22
N ASP A 183 -12.81 6.80 30.44
CA ASP A 183 -12.69 7.39 29.10
C ASP A 183 -13.44 6.65 27.99
N GLY A 184 -14.28 5.69 28.35
CA GLY A 184 -15.33 5.14 27.50
C GLY A 184 -14.85 4.21 26.39
N GLY A 185 -13.62 3.70 26.48
CA GLY A 185 -13.15 2.55 25.72
C GLY A 185 -13.41 1.23 26.46
N LEU A 186 -13.07 0.11 25.82
CA LEU A 186 -13.27 -1.23 26.37
C LEU A 186 -11.95 -1.84 26.92
N PRO A 187 -11.76 -1.96 28.23
CA PRO A 187 -10.58 -2.59 28.82
C PRO A 187 -10.62 -4.12 28.73
N PHE A 188 -9.48 -4.74 28.44
CA PHE A 188 -9.30 -6.19 28.54
C PHE A 188 -8.20 -6.57 29.53
N VAL A 189 -8.61 -7.22 30.62
CA VAL A 189 -7.74 -7.69 31.70
C VAL A 189 -6.99 -8.96 31.26
N ALA A 190 -5.66 -8.94 31.28
CA ALA A 190 -4.83 -10.04 30.81
C ALA A 190 -4.63 -11.12 31.90
N LEU A 191 -5.23 -12.30 31.71
CA LEU A 191 -5.08 -13.42 32.66
C LEU A 191 -3.77 -14.20 32.47
N ALA A 192 -3.21 -14.20 31.26
CA ALA A 192 -2.00 -14.96 30.91
C ALA A 192 -2.07 -16.42 31.41
N LEU A 193 -1.05 -16.89 32.14
CA LEU A 193 -1.00 -18.21 32.77
C LEU A 193 -1.31 -18.17 34.28
N ASN A 194 -2.13 -17.22 34.75
CA ASN A 194 -2.56 -17.15 36.15
C ASN A 194 -3.59 -18.28 36.45
N GLY A 195 -3.37 -19.05 37.52
CA GLY A 195 -4.35 -20.01 38.03
C GLY A 195 -5.55 -19.37 38.75
N ALA A 196 -6.43 -20.20 39.34
CA ALA A 196 -7.70 -19.78 39.96
C ALA A 196 -7.57 -18.60 40.94
N GLY A 197 -6.66 -18.69 41.92
CA GLY A 197 -6.53 -17.70 43.00
C GLY A 197 -6.19 -16.28 42.50
N PRO A 198 -5.07 -16.07 41.78
CA PRO A 198 -4.74 -14.77 41.23
C PRO A 198 -5.77 -14.25 40.21
N THR A 199 -6.35 -15.14 39.40
CA THR A 199 -7.44 -14.79 38.47
C THR A 199 -8.66 -14.27 39.20
N ARG A 200 -9.14 -14.98 40.23
CA ARG A 200 -10.27 -14.56 41.08
C ARG A 200 -10.03 -13.21 41.71
N ARG A 201 -8.83 -12.98 42.28
CA ARG A 201 -8.48 -11.67 42.87
C ARG A 201 -8.62 -10.54 41.86
N ILE A 202 -7.89 -10.62 40.74
CA ILE A 202 -7.85 -9.55 39.73
C ILE A 202 -9.26 -9.29 39.17
N LEU A 203 -10.02 -10.34 38.84
CA LEU A 203 -11.35 -10.18 38.24
C LEU A 203 -12.39 -9.64 39.24
N THR A 204 -12.33 -10.02 40.52
CA THR A 204 -13.20 -9.41 41.55
C THR A 204 -12.83 -7.95 41.82
N GLU A 205 -11.55 -7.60 41.86
CA GLU A 205 -11.09 -6.22 42.04
C GLU A 205 -11.44 -5.32 40.84
N THR A 206 -11.38 -5.84 39.60
CA THR A 206 -11.86 -5.14 38.40
C THR A 206 -13.37 -4.92 38.46
N ALA A 207 -14.16 -5.97 38.69
CA ALA A 207 -15.62 -5.86 38.78
C ALA A 207 -16.06 -4.82 39.84
N ALA A 208 -15.39 -4.80 40.99
CA ALA A 208 -15.68 -3.84 42.07
C ALA A 208 -15.33 -2.39 41.74
N ARG A 209 -14.37 -2.13 40.84
CA ARG A 209 -13.99 -0.77 40.40
C ARG A 209 -14.83 -0.26 39.23
N LEU A 210 -15.16 -1.14 38.29
CA LEU A 210 -15.85 -0.74 37.06
C LEU A 210 -17.38 -0.69 37.26
N GLY A 211 -17.94 -1.52 38.15
CA GLY A 211 -19.37 -1.58 38.40
C GLY A 211 -20.12 -2.10 37.16
N ASP A 212 -21.17 -1.38 36.76
CA ASP A 212 -21.99 -1.72 35.59
C ASP A 212 -21.31 -1.37 34.23
N ARG A 213 -20.12 -0.76 34.23
CA ARG A 213 -19.39 -0.43 33.00
C ARG A 213 -18.89 -1.70 32.30
N PRO A 214 -19.02 -1.84 30.98
CA PRO A 214 -18.57 -3.04 30.27
C PRO A 214 -17.04 -3.18 30.29
N TRP A 215 -16.58 -4.41 30.45
CA TRP A 215 -15.16 -4.78 30.46
C TRP A 215 -14.98 -6.23 30.02
N GLY A 216 -13.75 -6.60 29.68
CA GLY A 216 -13.44 -7.95 29.20
C GLY A 216 -12.18 -8.59 29.76
N VAL A 217 -11.98 -9.85 29.37
CA VAL A 217 -10.84 -10.68 29.77
C VAL A 217 -10.05 -11.21 28.57
N GLY A 218 -8.72 -11.20 28.66
CA GLY A 218 -7.81 -11.83 27.71
C GLY A 218 -7.37 -13.21 28.19
N VAL A 219 -7.69 -14.23 27.40
CA VAL A 219 -7.42 -15.66 27.68
C VAL A 219 -6.53 -16.24 26.56
N LEU A 220 -5.58 -17.09 26.92
CA LEU A 220 -4.78 -17.84 25.94
C LEU A 220 -5.49 -19.15 25.59
N GLY A 221 -5.96 -19.29 24.35
CA GLY A 221 -6.70 -20.46 23.87
C GLY A 221 -5.90 -21.76 23.89
N PHE A 222 -4.56 -21.63 23.91
CA PHE A 222 -3.55 -22.68 24.00
C PHE A 222 -2.98 -22.90 25.42
N ALA A 223 -3.48 -22.20 26.45
CA ALA A 223 -3.06 -22.46 27.84
C ALA A 223 -3.34 -23.93 28.25
N PRO A 224 -2.55 -24.50 29.20
CA PRO A 224 -2.82 -25.81 29.81
C PRO A 224 -4.28 -25.94 30.27
N GLU A 225 -4.83 -27.16 30.17
CA GLU A 225 -6.26 -27.42 30.42
C GLU A 225 -6.67 -26.99 31.83
N GLU A 226 -5.86 -27.32 32.82
CA GLU A 226 -6.09 -27.05 34.24
C GLU A 226 -6.09 -25.55 34.54
N ILE A 227 -5.19 -24.79 33.89
CA ILE A 227 -5.15 -23.33 34.00
C ILE A 227 -6.36 -22.71 33.30
N ARG A 228 -6.70 -23.20 32.11
CA ARG A 228 -7.83 -22.72 31.31
C ARG A 228 -9.18 -22.99 31.99
N GLU A 229 -9.38 -24.16 32.56
CA GLU A 229 -10.60 -24.50 33.29
C GLU A 229 -10.74 -23.65 34.56
N ALA A 230 -9.66 -23.49 35.33
CA ALA A 230 -9.61 -22.61 36.49
C ALA A 230 -9.90 -21.13 36.16
N GLN A 231 -9.44 -20.62 35.02
CA GLN A 231 -9.80 -19.28 34.54
C GLN A 231 -11.27 -19.23 34.12
N LEU A 232 -11.75 -20.21 33.35
CA LEU A 232 -13.14 -20.27 32.87
C LEU A 232 -14.17 -20.46 33.98
N GLU A 233 -13.83 -21.09 35.10
CA GLU A 233 -14.69 -21.16 36.30
C GLU A 233 -14.98 -19.75 36.83
N VAL A 234 -13.93 -18.97 37.11
CA VAL A 234 -14.04 -17.59 37.62
C VAL A 234 -14.76 -16.67 36.61
N ILE A 235 -14.49 -16.84 35.31
CA ILE A 235 -15.15 -16.06 34.24
C ILE A 235 -16.67 -16.35 34.20
N ARG A 236 -17.10 -17.60 34.39
CA ARG A 236 -18.54 -17.95 34.42
C ARG A 236 -19.27 -17.40 35.66
N GLU A 237 -18.55 -17.26 36.77
CA GLU A 237 -19.06 -16.68 38.02
C GLU A 237 -19.21 -15.16 37.93
N LEU A 238 -18.14 -14.46 37.53
CA LEU A 238 -18.09 -12.99 37.53
C LEU A 238 -18.64 -12.32 36.25
N ARG A 239 -18.76 -13.07 35.16
CA ARG A 239 -19.39 -12.67 33.88
C ARG A 239 -18.97 -11.29 33.37
N PRO A 240 -17.69 -11.10 32.98
CA PRO A 240 -17.29 -9.93 32.21
C PRO A 240 -18.13 -9.81 30.94
N ALA A 241 -18.42 -8.59 30.49
CA ALA A 241 -19.23 -8.34 29.30
C ALA A 241 -18.60 -8.92 28.02
N CYS A 242 -17.27 -8.91 27.94
CA CYS A 242 -16.51 -9.37 26.78
C CYS A 242 -15.39 -10.38 27.12
N ALA A 243 -14.94 -11.12 26.12
CA ALA A 243 -13.74 -11.94 26.19
C ALA A 243 -12.94 -11.91 24.89
N ILE A 244 -11.63 -12.06 24.98
CA ILE A 244 -10.70 -12.22 23.86
C ILE A 244 -9.95 -13.53 24.06
N ILE A 245 -9.94 -14.39 23.04
CA ILE A 245 -9.16 -15.63 23.07
C ILE A 245 -8.05 -15.57 22.01
N ALA A 246 -6.81 -15.33 22.45
CA ALA A 246 -5.62 -15.40 21.61
C ALA A 246 -5.30 -16.87 21.27
N GLY A 247 -5.16 -17.20 19.99
CA GLY A 247 -5.07 -18.59 19.54
C GLY A 247 -6.32 -19.44 19.87
N GLY A 248 -7.49 -18.80 20.03
CA GLY A 248 -8.75 -19.48 20.33
C GLY A 248 -9.40 -20.16 19.12
N ARG A 249 -10.38 -21.02 19.38
CA ARG A 249 -11.19 -21.72 18.37
C ARG A 249 -12.68 -21.45 18.57
N PRO A 250 -13.53 -21.50 17.53
CA PRO A 250 -14.97 -21.23 17.62
C PRO A 250 -15.73 -21.97 18.73
N PRO A 251 -15.43 -23.25 19.08
CA PRO A 251 -16.09 -23.90 20.22
C PRO A 251 -15.77 -23.26 21.58
N GLN A 252 -14.58 -22.68 21.75
CA GLN A 252 -14.19 -21.99 22.99
C GLN A 252 -14.91 -20.65 23.11
N ALA A 253 -15.05 -19.90 22.00
CA ALA A 253 -15.85 -18.68 21.97
C ALA A 253 -17.33 -18.97 22.24
N LYS A 254 -17.91 -19.95 21.53
CA LYS A 254 -19.32 -20.33 21.67
C LYS A 254 -19.70 -20.75 23.10
N ALA A 255 -18.78 -21.38 23.83
CA ALA A 255 -18.98 -21.76 25.23
C ALA A 255 -19.07 -20.56 26.20
N LEU A 256 -18.45 -19.42 25.85
CA LEU A 256 -18.57 -18.15 26.57
C LEU A 256 -19.78 -17.32 26.10
N GLU A 257 -20.04 -17.29 24.80
CA GLU A 257 -21.24 -16.64 24.23
C GLU A 257 -22.54 -17.27 24.76
N GLN A 258 -22.55 -18.59 25.02
CA GLN A 258 -23.65 -19.29 25.72
C GLN A 258 -23.89 -18.84 27.17
N GLN A 259 -22.96 -18.09 27.77
CA GLN A 259 -23.11 -17.47 29.09
C GLN A 259 -23.44 -15.96 29.01
N GLY A 260 -23.63 -15.43 27.79
CA GLY A 260 -23.84 -14.01 27.53
C GLY A 260 -22.56 -13.19 27.34
N ILE A 261 -21.39 -13.83 27.27
CA ILE A 261 -20.09 -13.15 27.19
C ILE A 261 -19.68 -12.95 25.72
N THR A 262 -19.63 -11.69 25.28
CA THR A 262 -19.32 -11.30 23.90
C THR A 262 -17.86 -11.63 23.57
N THR A 263 -17.62 -12.68 22.78
CA THR A 263 -16.27 -13.26 22.65
C THR A 263 -15.66 -13.08 21.27
N PHE A 264 -14.46 -12.46 21.23
CA PHE A 264 -13.68 -12.22 20.01
C PHE A 264 -12.53 -13.23 19.88
N LEU A 265 -12.21 -13.61 18.64
CA LEU A 265 -11.09 -14.50 18.29
C LEU A 265 -10.03 -13.74 17.47
N HIS A 266 -8.75 -13.90 17.83
CA HIS A 266 -7.65 -13.46 16.96
C HIS A 266 -7.57 -14.37 15.72
N VAL A 267 -7.46 -13.79 14.52
CA VAL A 267 -7.43 -14.54 13.26
C VAL A 267 -6.28 -14.06 12.35
N PRO A 268 -5.11 -14.73 12.35
CA PRO A 268 -3.92 -14.28 11.62
C PRO A 268 -3.85 -14.73 10.13
N SER A 269 -4.90 -15.36 9.59
CA SER A 269 -4.95 -15.75 8.17
C SER A 269 -6.37 -15.81 7.58
N PRO A 270 -6.52 -15.59 6.25
CA PRO A 270 -7.79 -15.71 5.55
C PRO A 270 -8.35 -17.14 5.54
N GLY A 271 -7.48 -18.15 5.47
CA GLY A 271 -7.90 -19.56 5.56
C GLY A 271 -8.58 -19.89 6.89
N LEU A 272 -8.04 -19.37 8.01
CA LEU A 272 -8.63 -19.57 9.33
C LEU A 272 -9.94 -18.79 9.49
N LEU A 273 -10.05 -17.57 8.92
CA LEU A 273 -11.29 -16.80 8.95
C LEU A 273 -12.42 -17.52 8.21
N ARG A 274 -12.15 -18.07 7.01
CA ARG A 274 -13.10 -18.90 6.26
C ARG A 274 -13.57 -20.11 7.08
N GLN A 275 -12.68 -20.76 7.83
CA GLN A 275 -13.04 -21.85 8.73
C GLN A 275 -13.91 -21.38 9.91
N PHE A 276 -13.58 -20.23 10.51
CA PHE A 276 -14.28 -19.70 11.69
C PHE A 276 -15.68 -19.20 11.35
N LEU A 277 -15.87 -18.52 10.21
CA LEU A 277 -17.17 -18.12 9.67
C LEU A 277 -18.09 -19.32 9.43
N ARG A 278 -17.58 -20.37 8.76
CA ARG A 278 -18.29 -21.66 8.57
C ARG A 278 -18.61 -22.37 9.89
N SER A 279 -17.81 -22.13 10.94
CA SER A 279 -18.04 -22.67 12.28
C SER A 279 -19.01 -21.84 13.14
N GLY A 280 -19.58 -20.76 12.58
CA GLY A 280 -20.55 -19.88 13.25
C GLY A 280 -19.96 -18.72 14.05
N ALA A 281 -18.64 -18.53 14.08
CA ALA A 281 -18.05 -17.35 14.72
C ALA A 281 -18.30 -16.09 13.88
N ARG A 282 -18.49 -14.94 14.53
CA ARG A 282 -18.77 -13.64 13.86
C ARG A 282 -17.94 -12.47 14.41
N ARG A 283 -17.05 -12.73 15.38
CA ARG A 283 -16.35 -11.71 16.17
C ARG A 283 -14.85 -11.92 16.13
N PHE A 284 -14.12 -10.96 15.58
CA PHE A 284 -12.73 -11.16 15.15
C PHE A 284 -11.81 -10.01 15.56
N ILE A 285 -10.52 -10.34 15.72
CA ILE A 285 -9.41 -9.39 15.80
C ILE A 285 -8.44 -9.71 14.67
N PHE A 286 -8.13 -8.69 13.87
CA PHE A 286 -7.14 -8.77 12.78
C PHE A 286 -5.89 -8.01 13.21
N GLU A 287 -4.92 -8.73 13.76
CA GLU A 287 -3.69 -8.19 14.34
C GLU A 287 -2.49 -8.37 13.40
N GLY A 288 -1.91 -7.25 12.94
CA GLY A 288 -0.72 -7.23 12.09
C GLY A 288 0.60 -7.37 12.87
N ALA A 289 1.63 -7.90 12.21
CA ALA A 289 2.95 -8.22 12.76
C ALA A 289 3.73 -7.02 13.34
N GLU A 290 3.31 -5.78 13.07
CA GLU A 290 3.80 -4.57 13.72
C GLU A 290 3.28 -4.36 15.16
N CYS A 291 2.41 -5.26 15.65
CA CYS A 291 2.00 -5.31 17.06
C CYS A 291 3.19 -5.60 18.01
N GLY A 292 3.00 -5.30 19.30
CA GLY A 292 3.97 -5.58 20.37
C GLY A 292 3.62 -6.86 21.13
N GLY A 293 4.64 -7.61 21.56
CA GLY A 293 4.43 -8.95 22.11
C GLY A 293 4.41 -10.01 21.00
N HIS A 294 3.58 -11.03 21.11
CA HIS A 294 3.59 -12.15 20.15
C HIS A 294 2.99 -11.71 18.79
N THR A 295 3.75 -11.85 17.71
CA THR A 295 3.36 -11.34 16.37
C THR A 295 2.83 -12.44 15.45
N GLY A 296 1.78 -12.13 14.68
CA GLY A 296 1.38 -12.96 13.53
C GLY A 296 2.38 -12.90 12.36
N PRO A 297 2.24 -13.75 11.32
CA PRO A 297 3.19 -13.83 10.21
C PRO A 297 3.00 -12.74 9.12
N ARG A 298 1.97 -11.90 9.21
CA ARG A 298 1.61 -10.89 8.20
C ARG A 298 1.56 -9.49 8.82
N ALA A 299 2.11 -8.49 8.14
CA ALA A 299 1.87 -7.09 8.47
C ALA A 299 0.39 -6.69 8.31
N SER A 300 -0.03 -5.59 8.94
CA SER A 300 -1.43 -5.13 8.99
C SER A 300 -2.06 -5.04 7.60
N PHE A 301 -1.47 -4.30 6.65
CA PHE A 301 -2.02 -4.13 5.30
C PHE A 301 -2.33 -5.45 4.55
N PRO A 302 -1.35 -6.36 4.29
CA PRO A 302 -1.62 -7.60 3.58
C PRO A 302 -2.53 -8.56 4.37
N LEU A 303 -2.58 -8.49 5.70
CA LEU A 303 -3.56 -9.22 6.50
C LEU A 303 -4.98 -8.65 6.34
N TRP A 304 -5.15 -7.35 6.56
CA TRP A 304 -6.44 -6.67 6.58
C TRP A 304 -7.13 -6.71 5.22
N GLU A 305 -6.40 -6.50 4.12
CA GLU A 305 -6.91 -6.64 2.75
C GLU A 305 -7.45 -8.06 2.50
N ALA A 306 -6.72 -9.09 2.94
CA ALA A 306 -7.13 -10.49 2.81
C ALA A 306 -8.37 -10.83 3.66
N GLN A 307 -8.42 -10.35 4.91
CA GLN A 307 -9.53 -10.61 5.81
C GLN A 307 -10.81 -9.87 5.39
N LEU A 308 -10.70 -8.62 4.92
CA LEU A 308 -11.83 -7.85 4.38
C LEU A 308 -12.42 -8.52 3.13
N MET A 309 -11.57 -8.98 2.21
CA MET A 309 -12.02 -9.74 1.04
C MET A 309 -12.78 -11.02 1.42
N VAL A 310 -12.32 -11.74 2.46
CA VAL A 310 -13.02 -12.93 2.99
C VAL A 310 -14.36 -12.60 3.64
N LEU A 311 -14.47 -11.46 4.34
CA LEU A 311 -15.74 -11.02 4.91
C LEU A 311 -16.73 -10.57 3.84
N GLU A 312 -16.29 -9.87 2.80
CA GLU A 312 -17.15 -9.47 1.68
C GLU A 312 -17.67 -10.69 0.91
N GLU A 313 -16.81 -11.64 0.52
CA GLU A 313 -17.24 -12.90 -0.12
C GLU A 313 -18.25 -13.67 0.74
N TYR A 314 -18.05 -13.69 2.06
CA TYR A 314 -19.00 -14.31 2.99
C TYR A 314 -20.36 -13.58 3.01
N LEU A 315 -20.35 -12.25 3.04
CA LEU A 315 -21.57 -11.43 3.04
C LEU A 315 -22.24 -11.32 1.66
N ASP A 316 -21.56 -11.68 0.57
CA ASP A 316 -22.17 -11.81 -0.75
C ASP A 316 -23.04 -13.08 -0.84
N ALA A 317 -22.66 -14.13 -0.09
CA ALA A 317 -23.48 -15.33 0.09
C ALA A 317 -24.52 -15.19 1.22
N GLU A 318 -24.21 -14.44 2.29
CA GLU A 318 -25.03 -14.32 3.50
C GLU A 318 -25.23 -12.83 3.92
N PRO A 319 -25.98 -12.01 3.14
CA PRO A 319 -26.06 -10.56 3.37
C PRO A 319 -26.61 -10.17 4.75
N ASP A 320 -27.62 -10.89 5.23
CA ASP A 320 -28.27 -10.61 6.52
C ASP A 320 -27.34 -10.84 7.73
N ALA A 321 -26.21 -11.54 7.54
CA ALA A 321 -25.23 -11.77 8.59
C ALA A 321 -24.37 -10.53 8.91
N ALA A 322 -24.42 -9.47 8.08
CA ALA A 322 -23.51 -8.32 8.18
C ALA A 322 -23.56 -7.62 9.55
N THR A 323 -24.75 -7.41 10.12
CA THR A 323 -24.89 -6.77 11.44
C THR A 323 -24.40 -7.61 12.62
N ALA A 324 -24.20 -8.92 12.41
CA ALA A 324 -23.60 -9.81 13.41
C ALA A 324 -22.06 -9.82 13.34
N ILE A 325 -21.45 -9.34 12.24
CA ILE A 325 -19.99 -9.26 12.09
C ILE A 325 -19.45 -8.12 12.93
N GLN A 326 -18.55 -8.43 13.86
CA GLN A 326 -17.84 -7.44 14.68
C GLN A 326 -16.33 -7.64 14.56
N VAL A 327 -15.59 -6.59 14.21
CA VAL A 327 -14.16 -6.63 13.89
C VAL A 327 -13.41 -5.53 14.64
N PHE A 328 -12.36 -5.93 15.35
CA PHE A 328 -11.31 -5.02 15.82
C PHE A 328 -10.07 -5.14 14.93
N PHE A 329 -9.58 -4.03 14.40
CA PHE A 329 -8.28 -3.93 13.74
C PHE A 329 -7.19 -3.64 14.78
N ALA A 330 -6.02 -4.30 14.68
CA ALA A 330 -4.96 -4.22 15.67
C ALA A 330 -3.55 -4.24 15.04
N GLY A 331 -2.60 -3.58 15.70
CA GLY A 331 -1.23 -3.37 15.19
C GLY A 331 -1.11 -2.08 14.36
N GLY A 332 -0.11 -1.24 14.67
CA GLY A 332 0.19 0.01 13.95
C GLY A 332 -0.71 1.22 14.27
N ILE A 333 -1.79 1.06 15.03
CA ILE A 333 -2.79 2.11 15.32
C ILE A 333 -2.43 2.87 16.61
N HIS A 334 -2.40 4.20 16.56
CA HIS A 334 -2.07 5.05 17.72
C HIS A 334 -2.54 6.52 17.68
N ASP A 335 -3.17 6.97 16.61
CA ASP A 335 -3.51 8.38 16.37
C ASP A 335 -4.69 8.56 15.36
N ALA A 336 -4.98 9.81 15.02
CA ALA A 336 -6.00 10.17 14.03
C ALA A 336 -5.71 9.63 12.63
N ARG A 337 -4.45 9.66 12.16
CA ARG A 337 -4.04 9.20 10.83
C ARG A 337 -4.23 7.70 10.69
N SER A 338 -3.61 6.91 11.56
CA SER A 338 -3.71 5.44 11.55
C SER A 338 -5.14 4.96 11.70
N ALA A 339 -5.96 5.62 12.52
CA ALA A 339 -7.38 5.30 12.66
C ALA A 339 -8.20 5.68 11.41
N ALA A 340 -7.98 6.85 10.81
CA ALA A 340 -8.66 7.26 9.56
C ALA A 340 -8.35 6.31 8.40
N MET A 341 -7.11 5.83 8.31
CA MET A 341 -6.70 4.81 7.34
C MET A 341 -7.47 3.49 7.52
N VAL A 342 -7.58 3.00 8.75
CA VAL A 342 -8.39 1.80 9.09
C VAL A 342 -9.87 2.01 8.76
N ALA A 343 -10.42 3.18 9.11
CA ALA A 343 -11.80 3.56 8.83
C ALA A 343 -12.09 3.52 7.31
N THR A 344 -11.16 4.05 6.50
CA THR A 344 -11.20 4.00 5.02
C THR A 344 -11.23 2.55 4.51
N MET A 345 -10.35 1.67 5.02
CA MET A 345 -10.32 0.26 4.58
C MET A 345 -11.61 -0.49 4.92
N ALA A 346 -12.20 -0.19 6.07
CA ALA A 346 -13.33 -0.92 6.61
C ALA A 346 -14.70 -0.36 6.16
N ALA A 347 -14.75 0.85 5.58
CA ALA A 347 -15.98 1.50 5.15
C ALA A 347 -16.87 0.65 4.22
N PRO A 348 -16.36 -0.08 3.21
CA PRO A 348 -17.18 -0.97 2.38
C PRO A 348 -17.92 -2.06 3.17
N LEU A 349 -17.33 -2.52 4.29
CA LEU A 349 -17.96 -3.50 5.18
C LEU A 349 -18.90 -2.83 6.21
N ALA A 350 -18.52 -1.67 6.73
CA ALA A 350 -19.33 -0.87 7.63
C ALA A 350 -20.65 -0.42 6.96
N HIS A 351 -20.61 -0.05 5.68
CA HIS A 351 -21.78 0.30 4.88
C HIS A 351 -22.74 -0.88 4.64
N ARG A 352 -22.25 -2.12 4.73
CA ARG A 352 -23.09 -3.33 4.75
C ARG A 352 -23.71 -3.59 6.13
N GLY A 353 -23.30 -2.84 7.16
CA GLY A 353 -23.82 -2.91 8.53
C GLY A 353 -22.88 -3.58 9.55
N ALA A 354 -21.68 -3.98 9.13
CA ALA A 354 -20.69 -4.59 10.02
C ALA A 354 -20.16 -3.61 11.07
N ARG A 355 -19.76 -4.14 12.23
CA ARG A 355 -19.34 -3.36 13.39
C ARG A 355 -17.82 -3.28 13.44
N ILE A 356 -17.28 -2.08 13.31
CA ILE A 356 -15.85 -1.84 13.20
C ILE A 356 -15.34 -1.09 14.44
N GLY A 357 -14.14 -1.44 14.89
CA GLY A 357 -13.40 -0.72 15.92
C GLY A 357 -11.90 -0.95 15.81
N VAL A 358 -11.15 -0.29 16.71
CA VAL A 358 -9.69 -0.43 16.82
C VAL A 358 -9.30 -0.99 18.18
N LEU A 359 -8.32 -1.89 18.19
CA LEU A 359 -7.74 -2.48 19.40
C LEU A 359 -6.27 -2.11 19.46
N MET A 360 -5.88 -1.42 20.54
CA MET A 360 -4.53 -0.93 20.74
C MET A 360 -3.89 -1.57 21.97
N GLY A 361 -2.63 -1.96 21.84
CA GLY A 361 -1.77 -2.32 22.97
C GLY A 361 -0.78 -1.18 23.24
N THR A 362 0.26 -1.10 22.42
CA THR A 362 1.41 -0.21 22.62
C THR A 362 1.05 1.28 22.73
N ALA A 363 0.00 1.78 22.08
CA ALA A 363 -0.39 3.19 22.18
C ALA A 363 -0.76 3.58 23.63
N TYR A 364 -1.32 2.66 24.40
CA TYR A 364 -1.62 2.89 25.82
C TYR A 364 -0.35 2.97 26.70
N LEU A 365 0.80 2.46 26.26
CA LEU A 365 2.04 2.52 27.03
C LEU A 365 2.60 3.96 27.12
N PHE A 366 2.13 4.85 26.24
CA PHE A 366 2.38 6.30 26.25
C PHE A 366 1.39 7.08 27.14
N THR A 367 0.37 6.44 27.73
CA THR A 367 -0.60 7.13 28.59
C THR A 367 -0.03 7.33 30.00
N ALA A 368 -0.22 8.52 30.59
CA ALA A 368 0.19 8.80 31.97
C ALA A 368 -0.44 7.81 32.96
N GLU A 369 -1.71 7.47 32.72
CA GLU A 369 -2.53 6.54 33.49
C GLU A 369 -1.94 5.12 33.53
N ALA A 370 -1.18 4.70 32.51
CA ALA A 370 -0.46 3.42 32.53
C ALA A 370 0.66 3.39 33.58
N VAL A 371 1.28 4.54 33.89
CA VAL A 371 2.27 4.68 34.96
C VAL A 371 1.59 4.93 36.30
N GLU A 372 0.61 5.85 36.37
CA GLU A 372 -0.11 6.19 37.60
C GLU A 372 -0.85 4.98 38.21
N HIS A 373 -1.42 4.11 37.37
CA HIS A 373 -2.07 2.87 37.81
C HIS A 373 -1.14 1.65 37.81
N ASN A 374 0.17 1.85 37.71
CA ASN A 374 1.20 0.81 37.80
C ASN A 374 1.06 -0.32 36.75
N ALA A 375 0.38 -0.06 35.63
CA ALA A 375 0.32 -1.00 34.50
C ALA A 375 1.74 -1.24 33.96
N VAL A 376 2.53 -0.16 33.85
CA VAL A 376 3.99 -0.20 33.69
C VAL A 376 4.69 0.69 34.72
N GLN A 377 5.96 0.39 35.00
CA GLN A 377 6.84 1.29 35.75
C GLN A 377 7.30 2.48 34.89
N PRO A 378 7.67 3.63 35.51
CA PRO A 378 8.08 4.84 34.78
C PRO A 378 9.17 4.62 33.73
N LEU A 379 10.15 3.76 34.00
CA LEU A 379 11.22 3.43 33.05
C LEU A 379 10.66 2.89 31.72
N PHE A 380 9.66 2.00 31.74
CA PHE A 380 9.09 1.41 30.52
C PHE A 380 8.60 2.50 29.55
N GLN A 381 7.89 3.51 30.08
CA GLN A 381 7.38 4.60 29.26
C GLN A 381 8.51 5.46 28.67
N ARG A 382 9.59 5.69 29.43
CA ARG A 382 10.79 6.40 28.93
C ARG A 382 11.51 5.61 27.84
N GLU A 383 11.71 4.31 28.03
CA GLU A 383 12.29 3.43 27.00
C GLU A 383 11.41 3.38 25.74
N ALA A 384 10.09 3.31 25.88
CA ALA A 384 9.16 3.31 24.76
C ALA A 384 9.13 4.64 23.98
N ILE A 385 9.34 5.77 24.67
CA ILE A 385 9.48 7.11 24.08
C ILE A 385 10.84 7.29 23.38
N ALA A 386 11.91 6.73 23.94
CA ALA A 386 13.26 6.84 23.38
C ALA A 386 13.56 5.85 22.23
N ALA A 387 12.59 5.01 21.83
CA ALA A 387 12.84 3.86 20.95
C ALA A 387 12.69 4.16 19.46
N GLU A 388 13.81 4.47 18.81
CA GLU A 388 13.93 4.64 17.35
C GLU A 388 13.62 3.37 16.52
N ARG A 389 13.52 2.18 17.14
CA ARG A 389 13.27 0.89 16.46
C ARG A 389 12.71 -0.18 17.40
N THR A 390 12.30 -1.32 16.83
CA THR A 390 11.94 -2.56 17.57
C THR A 390 12.80 -3.74 17.11
N ALA A 391 12.88 -4.77 17.95
CA ALA A 391 13.54 -6.05 17.69
C ALA A 391 12.53 -7.20 17.63
N LEU A 392 12.93 -8.33 17.03
CA LEU A 392 12.14 -9.56 16.93
C LEU A 392 12.90 -10.75 17.54
N LEU A 393 12.35 -11.34 18.59
CA LEU A 393 12.87 -12.55 19.24
C LEU A 393 12.08 -13.76 18.74
N GLU A 394 12.68 -14.60 17.91
CA GLU A 394 12.10 -15.87 17.46
C GLU A 394 12.68 -17.02 18.30
N THR A 395 11.83 -17.74 19.03
CA THR A 395 12.25 -18.91 19.84
C THR A 395 12.08 -20.23 19.09
N ALA A 396 11.11 -20.31 18.19
CA ALA A 396 10.86 -21.41 17.25
C ALA A 396 10.15 -20.87 16.00
N PRO A 397 10.10 -21.59 14.86
CA PRO A 397 9.43 -21.14 13.64
C PRO A 397 7.99 -20.64 13.88
N GLY A 398 7.76 -19.35 13.66
CA GLY A 398 6.47 -18.69 13.88
C GLY A 398 6.13 -18.36 15.36
N HIS A 399 7.03 -18.67 16.29
CA HIS A 399 6.99 -18.20 17.69
C HIS A 399 7.86 -16.96 17.83
N VAL A 400 7.31 -15.82 17.39
CA VAL A 400 8.01 -14.54 17.31
C VAL A 400 7.42 -13.53 18.29
N THR A 401 8.28 -12.83 19.04
CA THR A 401 7.93 -11.75 19.96
C THR A 401 8.61 -10.44 19.56
N ARG A 402 7.85 -9.34 19.45
CA ARG A 402 8.37 -7.98 19.26
C ARG A 402 8.54 -7.24 20.57
N CYS A 403 9.72 -6.62 20.74
CA CYS A 403 10.07 -5.79 21.89
C CYS A 403 10.98 -4.62 21.48
N LEU A 404 11.27 -3.72 22.42
CA LEU A 404 12.34 -2.73 22.28
C LEU A 404 13.72 -3.42 22.23
N PRO A 405 14.73 -2.85 21.56
CA PRO A 405 16.11 -3.32 21.64
C PRO A 405 16.70 -2.99 23.02
N THR A 406 17.13 -4.01 23.77
CA THR A 406 17.78 -3.87 25.08
C THR A 406 19.00 -4.81 25.16
N PRO A 407 19.91 -4.69 26.15
CA PRO A 407 21.03 -5.62 26.30
C PRO A 407 20.61 -7.10 26.35
N PHE A 408 19.45 -7.41 26.92
CA PHE A 408 18.84 -8.75 26.85
C PHE A 408 18.57 -9.24 25.42
N VAL A 409 18.19 -8.35 24.49
CA VAL A 409 17.98 -8.70 23.07
C VAL A 409 19.29 -9.08 22.38
N ASP A 410 20.37 -8.34 22.65
CA ASP A 410 21.70 -8.65 22.11
C ASP A 410 22.25 -9.96 22.69
N ASP A 411 22.02 -10.21 23.98
CA ASP A 411 22.33 -11.49 24.64
C ASP A 411 21.51 -12.66 24.06
N PHE A 412 20.21 -12.45 23.76
CA PHE A 412 19.37 -13.45 23.09
C PHE A 412 19.89 -13.78 21.70
N TYR A 413 20.24 -12.77 20.88
CA TYR A 413 20.77 -12.99 19.54
C TYR A 413 22.12 -13.70 19.57
N ARG A 414 23.04 -13.29 20.46
CA ARG A 414 24.30 -14.02 20.68
C ARG A 414 24.04 -15.48 21.03
N ARG A 415 23.10 -15.76 21.95
CA ARG A 415 22.79 -17.13 22.37
C ARG A 415 22.11 -17.97 21.28
N ARG A 416 21.24 -17.38 20.46
CA ARG A 416 20.66 -18.01 19.25
C ARG A 416 21.76 -18.42 18.29
N ASP A 417 22.72 -17.53 18.05
CA ASP A 417 23.80 -17.75 17.10
C ASP A 417 24.80 -18.81 17.62
N GLU A 418 25.15 -18.78 18.91
CA GLU A 418 25.87 -19.89 19.57
C GLU A 418 25.17 -21.25 19.41
N LEU A 419 23.85 -21.31 19.61
CA LEU A 419 23.07 -22.55 19.52
C LEU A 419 23.07 -23.10 18.09
N ARG A 420 22.84 -22.24 17.08
CA ARG A 420 22.94 -22.60 15.65
C ARG A 420 24.34 -23.13 15.31
N ASP A 421 25.37 -22.36 15.66
CA ASP A 421 26.75 -22.65 15.25
C ASP A 421 27.33 -23.88 15.99
N SER A 422 26.74 -24.26 17.13
CA SER A 422 27.05 -25.52 17.84
C SER A 422 26.47 -26.78 17.17
N GLY A 423 25.56 -26.64 16.20
CA GLY A 423 24.90 -27.78 15.55
C GLY A 423 23.89 -28.51 16.45
N MET A 424 23.30 -27.82 17.44
CA MET A 424 22.31 -28.40 18.34
C MET A 424 21.01 -28.75 17.61
N GLU A 425 20.39 -29.89 17.97
CA GLU A 425 19.05 -30.28 17.53
C GLU A 425 18.04 -29.14 17.75
N SER A 426 17.34 -28.73 16.69
CA SER A 426 16.56 -27.48 16.68
C SER A 426 15.54 -27.41 17.82
N ARG A 427 14.92 -28.54 18.18
CA ARG A 427 13.93 -28.62 19.26
C ARG A 427 14.51 -28.29 20.64
N ASP A 428 15.76 -28.62 20.89
CA ASP A 428 16.41 -28.33 22.18
C ASP A 428 16.94 -26.89 22.20
N ALA A 429 17.45 -26.39 21.06
CA ALA A 429 17.76 -24.98 20.90
C ALA A 429 16.52 -24.07 21.13
N TRP A 430 15.34 -24.45 20.61
CA TRP A 430 14.09 -23.71 20.86
C TRP A 430 13.70 -23.69 22.34
N GLN A 431 13.90 -24.79 23.06
CA GLN A 431 13.64 -24.86 24.50
C GLN A 431 14.62 -23.99 25.31
N GLU A 432 15.89 -23.89 24.88
CA GLU A 432 16.87 -23.00 25.51
C GLU A 432 16.52 -21.52 25.28
N LEU A 433 16.13 -21.12 24.06
CA LEU A 433 15.71 -19.76 23.75
C LEU A 433 14.43 -19.35 24.48
N GLU A 434 13.45 -20.25 24.57
CA GLU A 434 12.21 -19.98 25.31
C GLU A 434 12.47 -19.77 26.82
N LYS A 435 13.43 -20.49 27.42
CA LYS A 435 13.83 -20.31 28.82
C LYS A 435 14.39 -18.91 29.09
N LEU A 436 15.10 -18.29 28.13
CA LEU A 436 15.65 -16.93 28.28
C LEU A 436 14.55 -15.88 28.48
N ASN A 437 13.40 -16.06 27.83
CA ASN A 437 12.25 -15.14 27.86
C ASN A 437 11.44 -15.21 29.16
N ILE A 438 11.59 -16.28 29.95
CA ILE A 438 10.76 -16.52 31.14
C ILE A 438 10.96 -15.41 32.18
N GLY A 439 9.88 -14.66 32.44
CA GLY A 439 9.86 -13.59 33.44
C GLY A 439 10.39 -12.23 32.98
N ARG A 440 11.07 -12.15 31.83
CA ARG A 440 11.64 -10.90 31.27
C ARG A 440 10.61 -9.78 31.09
N ALA A 441 9.39 -10.14 30.68
CA ALA A 441 8.28 -9.20 30.58
C ALA A 441 7.86 -8.61 31.94
N ARG A 442 7.99 -9.37 33.05
CA ARG A 442 7.68 -8.90 34.41
C ARG A 442 8.77 -7.97 34.95
N ILE A 443 10.04 -8.23 34.61
CA ILE A 443 11.15 -7.33 34.90
C ILE A 443 10.84 -5.98 34.24
N ALA A 444 10.68 -5.96 32.91
CA ALA A 444 10.38 -4.74 32.15
C ALA A 444 9.17 -3.96 32.67
N SER A 445 8.01 -4.61 32.84
CA SER A 445 6.77 -3.88 33.16
C SER A 445 6.58 -3.54 34.64
N LYS A 446 7.01 -4.41 35.57
CA LYS A 446 6.72 -4.28 37.00
C LYS A 446 7.95 -4.00 37.86
N GLY A 447 9.15 -4.02 37.32
CA GLY A 447 10.38 -3.83 38.10
C GLY A 447 10.61 -4.95 39.13
N ILE A 448 10.13 -6.17 38.87
CA ILE A 448 10.28 -7.31 39.80
C ILE A 448 10.69 -8.62 39.10
N VAL A 449 11.59 -9.35 39.74
CA VAL A 449 12.02 -10.72 39.40
C VAL A 449 11.43 -11.74 40.38
N ARG A 450 11.41 -13.03 40.02
CA ARG A 450 10.96 -14.12 40.90
C ARG A 450 12.13 -15.03 41.26
N GLU A 451 12.37 -15.20 42.55
CA GLU A 451 13.46 -15.98 43.11
C GLU A 451 12.87 -17.15 43.93
N GLY A 452 12.65 -18.29 43.27
CA GLY A 452 11.87 -19.39 43.84
C GLY A 452 10.42 -18.97 44.07
N ASP A 453 10.00 -18.86 45.33
CA ASP A 453 8.65 -18.42 45.71
C ASP A 453 8.55 -16.96 46.15
N THR A 454 9.66 -16.22 46.25
CA THR A 454 9.66 -14.79 46.57
C THR A 454 9.67 -13.94 45.30
N LEU A 455 9.27 -12.68 45.45
CA LEU A 455 9.41 -11.63 44.45
C LEU A 455 10.38 -10.57 44.99
N ARG A 456 11.39 -10.21 44.20
CA ARG A 456 12.38 -9.17 44.52
C ARG A 456 12.19 -7.98 43.57
N SER A 457 12.26 -6.76 44.11
CA SER A 457 12.33 -5.55 43.28
C SER A 457 13.72 -5.39 42.68
N VAL A 458 13.76 -5.01 41.41
CA VAL A 458 14.98 -4.67 40.69
C VAL A 458 15.18 -3.14 40.68
N GLY A 459 16.41 -2.67 40.44
CA GLY A 459 16.68 -1.25 40.15
C GLY A 459 16.43 -0.92 38.67
N GLU A 460 16.37 0.36 38.30
CA GLU A 460 16.16 0.75 36.89
C GLU A 460 17.29 0.22 35.97
N ASP A 461 18.54 0.13 36.44
CA ASP A 461 19.66 -0.46 35.67
C ASP A 461 19.42 -1.95 35.32
N GLU A 462 19.00 -2.75 36.31
CA GLU A 462 18.65 -4.17 36.16
C GLU A 462 17.36 -4.30 35.32
N GLN A 463 16.41 -3.37 35.47
CA GLN A 463 15.19 -3.34 34.66
C GLN A 463 15.45 -3.07 33.17
N ALA A 464 16.33 -2.13 32.84
CA ALA A 464 16.74 -1.81 31.47
C ALA A 464 17.56 -2.95 30.84
N ALA A 465 18.54 -3.49 31.57
CA ALA A 465 19.43 -4.53 31.07
C ALA A 465 18.71 -5.88 30.85
N GLU A 466 17.89 -6.30 31.82
CA GLU A 466 17.29 -7.64 31.87
C GLU A 466 15.80 -7.69 31.48
N GLY A 467 15.20 -6.55 31.12
CA GLY A 467 13.79 -6.44 30.72
C GLY A 467 13.54 -6.74 29.23
N MET A 468 12.43 -7.46 28.97
CA MET A 468 11.84 -7.58 27.62
C MET A 468 10.64 -6.65 27.52
N PHE A 469 10.86 -5.44 27.01
CA PHE A 469 9.86 -4.38 26.87
C PHE A 469 9.02 -4.63 25.61
N MET A 470 7.93 -5.39 25.74
CA MET A 470 7.04 -5.73 24.61
C MET A 470 6.32 -4.49 24.05
N ALA A 471 6.67 -4.09 22.83
CA ALA A 471 6.15 -2.89 22.17
C ALA A 471 6.08 -3.06 20.64
N GLY A 472 5.05 -2.48 20.03
CA GLY A 472 4.83 -2.45 18.59
C GLY A 472 5.65 -1.38 17.88
N GLN A 473 5.66 -1.40 16.55
CA GLN A 473 6.52 -0.49 15.76
C GLN A 473 6.17 1.00 15.88
N ILE A 474 4.98 1.34 16.39
CA ILE A 474 4.52 2.73 16.59
C ILE A 474 5.41 3.58 17.53
N VAL A 475 6.37 2.96 18.25
CA VAL A 475 7.35 3.70 19.05
C VAL A 475 8.17 4.68 18.20
N VAL A 476 8.40 4.37 16.92
CA VAL A 476 9.08 5.25 15.97
C VAL A 476 8.23 6.43 15.48
N LEU A 477 6.97 6.52 15.96
CA LEU A 477 5.96 7.53 15.61
C LEU A 477 5.45 8.30 16.86
N ARG A 478 6.05 8.07 18.03
CA ARG A 478 5.61 8.66 19.30
C ARG A 478 6.80 9.04 20.18
N ASP A 479 7.11 10.32 20.16
CA ASP A 479 8.11 11.01 20.98
C ASP A 479 7.56 11.52 22.33
N ASP A 480 6.24 11.76 22.43
CA ASP A 480 5.61 12.32 23.63
C ASP A 480 4.58 11.40 24.31
N ALA A 481 4.44 11.59 25.62
CA ALA A 481 3.38 10.99 26.44
C ALA A 481 2.01 11.64 26.17
N THR A 482 0.92 10.96 26.52
CA THR A 482 -0.46 11.39 26.32
C THR A 482 -1.35 10.97 27.50
N THR A 483 -2.66 11.20 27.41
CA THR A 483 -3.67 10.63 28.30
C THR A 483 -4.51 9.58 27.57
N ILE A 484 -5.22 8.72 28.32
CA ILE A 484 -6.23 7.82 27.76
C ILE A 484 -7.31 8.64 27.04
N ALA A 485 -7.80 9.73 27.65
CA ALA A 485 -8.72 10.67 27.02
C ALA A 485 -8.22 11.17 25.66
N GLY A 486 -6.97 11.68 25.60
CA GLY A 486 -6.38 12.21 24.38
C GLY A 486 -6.14 11.13 23.32
N LEU A 487 -5.71 9.93 23.72
CA LEU A 487 -5.57 8.78 22.84
C LEU A 487 -6.91 8.33 22.25
N HIS A 488 -7.96 8.25 23.08
CA HIS A 488 -9.31 7.87 22.65
C HIS A 488 -9.93 8.91 21.70
N ASP A 489 -9.76 10.20 21.99
CA ASP A 489 -10.23 11.29 21.12
C ASP A 489 -9.52 11.24 19.76
N ALA A 490 -8.19 11.14 19.76
CA ALA A 490 -7.37 11.06 18.55
C ALA A 490 -7.83 9.92 17.62
N VAL A 491 -8.02 8.70 18.13
CA VAL A 491 -8.42 7.56 17.28
C VAL A 491 -9.93 7.48 16.95
N SER A 492 -10.74 8.46 17.38
CA SER A 492 -12.19 8.49 17.11
C SER A 492 -12.66 9.82 16.52
N ALA A 493 -12.79 10.87 17.32
CA ALA A 493 -13.21 12.20 16.86
C ALA A 493 -12.10 12.89 16.04
N GLY A 494 -10.85 12.78 16.48
CA GLY A 494 -9.68 13.23 15.72
C GLY A 494 -9.54 12.50 14.39
N ALA A 495 -9.73 11.18 14.38
CA ALA A 495 -9.70 10.36 13.17
C ALA A 495 -10.77 10.79 12.15
N ARG A 496 -11.98 11.09 12.61
CA ARG A 496 -13.05 11.65 11.77
C ARG A 496 -12.70 13.02 11.19
N ALA A 497 -12.09 13.91 11.98
CA ALA A 497 -11.66 15.23 11.53
C ALA A 497 -10.53 15.12 10.48
N TYR A 498 -9.45 14.41 10.81
CA TYR A 498 -8.33 14.14 9.91
C TYR A 498 -8.79 13.46 8.60
N HIS A 499 -9.74 12.53 8.67
CA HIS A 499 -10.33 11.93 7.47
C HIS A 499 -11.00 12.98 6.58
N GLY A 500 -11.78 13.89 7.15
CA GLY A 500 -12.40 15.01 6.41
C GLY A 500 -11.37 15.91 5.73
N ASP A 501 -10.37 16.38 6.49
CA ASP A 501 -9.30 17.24 5.99
C ASP A 501 -8.49 16.54 4.88
N SER A 502 -8.16 15.25 5.06
CA SER A 502 -7.52 14.43 4.02
C SER A 502 -8.38 14.31 2.77
N LEU A 503 -9.70 14.09 2.86
CA LEU A 503 -10.55 13.99 1.68
C LEU A 503 -10.55 15.28 0.87
N ASP A 504 -10.59 16.46 1.52
CA ASP A 504 -10.60 17.72 0.80
C ASP A 504 -9.23 18.06 0.17
N ALA A 505 -8.12 17.74 0.85
CA ALA A 505 -6.77 17.82 0.26
C ALA A 505 -6.58 16.83 -0.92
N ILE A 506 -7.15 15.63 -0.83
CA ILE A 506 -7.18 14.65 -1.93
C ILE A 506 -8.02 15.18 -3.09
N ARG A 507 -9.18 15.79 -2.85
CA ARG A 507 -10.05 16.37 -3.88
C ARG A 507 -9.41 17.55 -4.58
N GLU A 508 -8.69 18.42 -3.86
CA GLU A 508 -7.92 19.50 -4.49
C GLU A 508 -6.82 18.93 -5.41
N ARG A 509 -6.10 17.91 -4.95
CA ARG A 509 -5.03 17.25 -5.72
C ARG A 509 -5.53 16.41 -6.90
N LEU A 510 -6.72 15.82 -6.81
CA LEU A 510 -7.37 15.03 -7.87
C LEU A 510 -8.33 15.84 -8.72
N ALA A 511 -8.53 17.14 -8.42
CA ALA A 511 -9.31 18.03 -9.26
C ALA A 511 -8.69 18.06 -10.68
N PRO A 512 -9.51 18.02 -11.75
CA PRO A 512 -8.97 18.26 -13.09
C PRO A 512 -8.34 19.66 -13.12
N PRO A 513 -7.15 19.82 -13.73
CA PRO A 513 -6.49 21.12 -13.81
C PRO A 513 -7.44 22.13 -14.48
N ALA A 514 -7.50 23.33 -13.89
CA ALA A 514 -8.52 24.32 -14.22
C ALA A 514 -8.56 24.60 -15.74
N GLU A 515 -9.71 24.31 -16.35
CA GLU A 515 -9.99 24.45 -17.79
C GLU A 515 -8.97 23.76 -18.70
N ILE A 516 -8.95 22.41 -18.70
CA ILE A 516 -8.77 21.70 -19.97
C ILE A 516 -9.95 22.11 -20.88
N GLU A 517 -9.70 22.94 -21.89
CA GLU A 517 -10.69 23.28 -22.93
C GLU A 517 -11.36 22.01 -23.45
N ASP A 518 -12.70 22.00 -23.55
CA ASP A 518 -13.57 20.86 -23.90
C ASP A 518 -12.84 19.80 -24.74
N ALA A 519 -12.38 18.72 -24.09
CA ALA A 519 -11.53 17.71 -24.70
C ALA A 519 -12.20 17.22 -26.00
N PRO A 520 -11.59 17.48 -27.18
CA PRO A 520 -12.33 17.56 -28.43
C PRO A 520 -13.02 16.23 -28.72
N ALA A 521 -14.33 16.30 -28.96
CA ALA A 521 -15.21 15.14 -29.10
C ALA A 521 -14.54 14.03 -29.92
N PRO A 522 -14.41 12.80 -29.38
CA PRO A 522 -13.59 11.76 -29.99
C PRO A 522 -13.89 11.59 -31.47
N LEU A 523 -12.87 11.79 -32.31
CA LEU A 523 -13.01 11.66 -33.75
C LEU A 523 -13.30 10.18 -34.09
N ASP A 524 -14.15 9.96 -35.11
CA ASP A 524 -14.46 8.62 -35.67
C ASP A 524 -13.26 8.00 -36.42
N ILE A 525 -12.12 7.84 -35.72
CA ILE A 525 -10.83 7.41 -36.25
C ILE A 525 -10.30 6.26 -35.40
N ALA A 526 -10.36 5.04 -35.96
CA ALA A 526 -9.71 3.88 -35.39
C ALA A 526 -8.25 3.78 -35.88
N ILE A 527 -7.30 3.77 -34.95
CA ILE A 527 -5.89 3.45 -35.26
C ILE A 527 -5.77 1.92 -35.37
N VAL A 528 -5.93 1.39 -36.59
CA VAL A 528 -5.92 -0.06 -36.86
C VAL A 528 -4.51 -0.67 -37.04
N GLY A 529 -3.46 0.12 -36.79
CA GLY A 529 -2.07 -0.31 -36.86
C GLY A 529 -1.11 0.88 -36.93
N MET A 530 0.14 0.67 -36.51
CA MET A 530 1.21 1.67 -36.53
C MET A 530 2.50 1.04 -37.07
N ALA A 531 3.23 1.79 -37.89
CA ALA A 531 4.58 1.47 -38.33
C ALA A 531 5.31 2.77 -38.67
N CYS A 532 6.60 2.87 -38.33
CA CYS A 532 7.42 4.04 -38.59
C CYS A 532 8.88 3.64 -38.85
N ILE A 533 9.56 4.45 -39.66
CA ILE A 533 11.02 4.46 -39.78
C ILE A 533 11.43 5.92 -39.60
N LEU A 534 12.17 6.20 -38.54
CA LEU A 534 12.51 7.53 -38.06
C LEU A 534 14.01 7.61 -37.70
N PRO A 535 14.58 8.81 -37.56
CA PRO A 535 15.98 8.98 -37.14
C PRO A 535 16.26 8.25 -35.82
N GLY A 536 17.33 7.46 -35.78
CA GLY A 536 17.66 6.58 -34.64
C GLY A 536 16.66 5.44 -34.37
N SER A 537 15.60 5.30 -35.16
CA SER A 537 14.43 4.45 -34.87
C SER A 537 13.95 3.69 -36.11
N PRO A 538 14.58 2.55 -36.46
CA PRO A 538 14.24 1.77 -37.65
C PRO A 538 12.87 1.06 -37.59
N ASP A 539 12.23 1.03 -36.42
CA ASP A 539 10.97 0.35 -36.14
C ASP A 539 10.20 1.03 -34.99
N LEU A 540 8.96 0.58 -34.74
CA LEU A 540 8.08 1.17 -33.73
C LEU A 540 8.55 0.95 -32.28
N ALA A 541 9.20 -0.16 -31.96
CA ALA A 541 9.72 -0.43 -30.62
C ALA A 541 11.03 0.34 -30.35
N SER A 542 11.81 0.65 -31.40
CA SER A 542 12.90 1.61 -31.35
C SER A 542 12.38 3.04 -31.13
N PHE A 543 11.34 3.45 -31.86
CA PHE A 543 10.71 4.76 -31.68
C PHE A 543 10.22 4.99 -30.24
N TRP A 544 9.48 4.04 -29.66
CA TRP A 544 9.03 4.17 -28.28
C TRP A 544 10.20 4.24 -27.27
N ARG A 545 11.30 3.51 -27.50
CA ARG A 545 12.50 3.64 -26.66
C ARG A 545 13.16 5.02 -26.78
N THR A 546 13.22 5.60 -27.97
CA THR A 546 13.73 6.97 -28.19
C THR A 546 12.86 8.01 -27.48
N VAL A 547 11.53 7.90 -27.59
CA VAL A 547 10.58 8.80 -26.89
C VAL A 547 10.70 8.67 -25.37
N LEU A 548 10.67 7.45 -24.83
CA LEU A 548 10.70 7.20 -23.38
C LEU A 548 12.05 7.54 -22.72
N SER A 549 13.14 7.61 -23.48
CA SER A 549 14.46 8.06 -22.99
C SER A 549 14.71 9.56 -23.17
N GLY A 550 13.79 10.30 -23.80
CA GLY A 550 13.97 11.72 -24.09
C GLY A 550 15.15 12.02 -25.04
N ALA A 551 15.53 11.04 -25.88
CA ALA A 551 16.71 11.13 -26.72
C ALA A 551 16.45 11.94 -28.00
N ASP A 552 17.23 13.00 -28.20
CA ASP A 552 17.23 13.75 -29.46
C ASP A 552 17.93 12.95 -30.57
N ALA A 553 17.29 12.86 -31.74
CA ALA A 553 17.78 12.17 -32.93
C ALA A 553 18.14 13.15 -34.07
N VAL A 554 18.19 14.46 -33.79
CA VAL A 554 18.75 15.49 -34.67
C VAL A 554 20.27 15.51 -34.54
N GLY A 555 20.96 15.28 -35.66
CA GLY A 555 22.43 15.36 -35.75
C GLY A 555 22.87 16.37 -36.80
N GLU A 556 24.19 16.58 -36.92
CA GLU A 556 24.73 17.30 -38.07
C GLU A 556 24.53 16.48 -39.36
N VAL A 557 24.39 17.16 -40.51
CA VAL A 557 24.23 16.53 -41.82
C VAL A 557 25.39 15.56 -42.08
N PRO A 558 25.14 14.25 -42.26
CA PRO A 558 26.20 13.31 -42.61
C PRO A 558 26.83 13.69 -43.97
N PRO A 559 28.18 13.62 -44.15
CA PRO A 559 28.83 13.91 -45.43
C PRO A 559 28.28 13.11 -46.63
N GLN A 560 27.67 11.97 -46.36
CA GLN A 560 26.99 11.10 -47.33
C GLN A 560 25.62 11.65 -47.79
N ARG A 561 25.13 12.76 -47.23
CA ARG A 561 23.85 13.44 -47.55
C ARG A 561 24.04 14.71 -48.38
N TRP A 562 24.91 15.62 -47.95
CA TRP A 562 25.53 16.66 -48.77
C TRP A 562 26.72 17.25 -48.03
N ASP A 563 27.61 17.90 -48.78
CA ASP A 563 28.78 18.59 -48.23
C ASP A 563 28.34 19.90 -47.56
N THR A 564 28.51 20.00 -46.24
CA THR A 564 28.16 21.20 -45.48
C THR A 564 29.04 22.40 -45.83
N ASP A 565 30.30 22.19 -46.24
CA ASP A 565 31.22 23.28 -46.57
C ASP A 565 30.86 23.93 -47.92
N LEU A 566 30.08 23.24 -48.76
CA LEU A 566 29.56 23.73 -50.03
C LEU A 566 28.11 24.24 -49.96
N TYR A 567 27.29 23.66 -49.07
CA TYR A 567 25.83 23.87 -49.07
C TYR A 567 25.25 24.45 -47.77
N TYR A 568 26.04 24.77 -46.75
CA TYR A 568 25.60 25.49 -45.55
C TYR A 568 26.32 26.84 -45.38
N ALA A 569 25.56 27.85 -44.97
CA ALA A 569 26.07 29.12 -44.45
C ALA A 569 25.11 29.66 -43.38
N PRO A 570 25.60 30.38 -42.35
CA PRO A 570 24.75 30.91 -41.29
C PRO A 570 23.73 31.97 -41.77
N GLU A 571 23.98 32.61 -42.91
CA GLU A 571 23.08 33.58 -43.56
C GLU A 571 23.01 33.33 -45.07
N VAL A 572 21.88 33.67 -45.71
CA VAL A 572 21.68 33.55 -47.16
C VAL A 572 21.86 34.90 -47.84
N GLY A 573 22.92 35.05 -48.64
CA GLY A 573 23.16 36.26 -49.41
C GLY A 573 22.19 36.44 -50.61
N PRO A 574 22.11 37.65 -51.18
CA PRO A 574 21.27 37.92 -52.34
C PRO A 574 21.54 36.96 -53.52
N GLY A 575 20.51 36.26 -53.99
CA GLY A 575 20.62 35.28 -55.08
C GLY A 575 21.12 33.87 -54.68
N GLN A 576 21.38 33.61 -53.39
CA GLN A 576 21.76 32.28 -52.88
C GLN A 576 20.55 31.45 -52.39
N THR A 577 19.34 32.03 -52.37
CA THR A 577 18.09 31.36 -52.01
C THR A 577 17.87 30.08 -52.81
N GLY A 578 17.66 28.96 -52.11
CA GLY A 578 17.50 27.64 -52.74
C GLY A 578 18.80 27.00 -53.25
N ARG A 579 19.97 27.61 -52.98
CA ARG A 579 21.30 27.06 -53.29
C ARG A 579 22.13 26.75 -52.04
N ILE A 580 21.82 27.41 -50.92
CA ILE A 580 22.50 27.25 -49.62
C ILE A 580 21.44 27.09 -48.52
N SER A 581 21.71 26.22 -47.55
CA SER A 581 20.93 25.99 -46.34
C SER A 581 21.43 26.83 -45.17
N VAL A 582 20.51 27.33 -44.33
CA VAL A 582 20.82 27.94 -43.02
C VAL A 582 20.91 26.93 -41.88
N SER A 583 20.64 25.65 -42.15
CA SER A 583 20.82 24.56 -41.19
C SER A 583 21.85 23.55 -41.70
N LYS A 584 22.78 23.19 -40.81
CA LYS A 584 23.59 21.98 -40.90
C LYS A 584 23.10 20.85 -40.00
N TRP A 585 21.92 20.99 -39.39
CA TRP A 585 21.29 20.03 -38.49
C TRP A 585 20.04 19.41 -39.12
N GLY A 586 19.78 18.13 -38.84
CA GLY A 586 18.58 17.42 -39.26
C GLY A 586 18.46 16.02 -38.66
N GLY A 587 17.25 15.46 -38.71
CA GLY A 587 17.03 14.04 -38.40
C GLY A 587 17.16 13.19 -39.66
N PHE A 588 18.06 12.20 -39.64
CA PHE A 588 18.34 11.34 -40.80
C PHE A 588 17.98 9.88 -40.52
N ILE A 589 17.22 9.26 -41.43
CA ILE A 589 17.02 7.81 -41.46
C ILE A 589 18.22 7.11 -42.12
N GLU A 590 18.46 5.87 -41.76
CA GLU A 590 19.40 4.99 -42.47
C GLU A 590 18.87 4.59 -43.87
N PRO A 591 19.72 4.05 -44.77
CA PRO A 591 19.31 3.60 -46.11
C PRO A 591 18.27 2.46 -46.10
N VAL A 592 16.99 2.81 -46.21
CA VAL A 592 15.89 1.84 -46.37
C VAL A 592 15.85 1.30 -47.81
N PRO A 593 15.78 -0.02 -48.04
CA PRO A 593 15.54 -0.59 -49.36
C PRO A 593 14.16 -0.19 -49.91
N PHE A 594 14.13 0.64 -50.96
CA PHE A 594 12.90 1.12 -51.58
C PHE A 594 12.99 1.04 -53.11
N ASP A 595 12.13 0.22 -53.72
CA ASP A 595 12.05 0.08 -55.18
C ASP A 595 11.27 1.24 -55.81
N ALA A 596 11.95 2.37 -55.97
CA ALA A 596 11.40 3.54 -56.66
C ALA A 596 10.88 3.21 -58.07
N ILE A 597 11.47 2.25 -58.78
CA ILE A 597 11.09 1.91 -60.16
C ILE A 597 9.78 1.10 -60.16
N GLY A 598 9.66 0.10 -59.29
CA GLY A 598 8.41 -0.66 -59.08
C GLY A 598 7.25 0.21 -58.60
N TYR A 599 7.51 1.27 -57.82
CA TYR A 599 6.51 2.28 -57.44
C TYR A 599 6.30 3.40 -58.47
N GLY A 600 6.92 3.32 -59.65
CA GLY A 600 6.70 4.26 -60.76
C GLY A 600 7.30 5.67 -60.55
N ILE A 601 8.29 5.79 -59.66
CA ILE A 601 9.02 7.03 -59.38
C ILE A 601 10.27 7.05 -60.29
N PRO A 602 10.29 7.88 -61.36
CA PRO A 602 11.42 7.91 -62.28
C PRO A 602 12.68 8.49 -61.61
N GLN A 603 13.85 7.99 -62.00
CA GLN A 603 15.14 8.54 -61.60
C GLN A 603 15.23 10.01 -62.07
N PRO A 604 15.54 10.99 -61.20
CA PRO A 604 15.66 12.39 -61.59
C PRO A 604 16.87 12.61 -62.54
N PRO A 605 16.80 13.54 -63.50
CA PRO A 605 17.73 13.62 -64.63
C PRO A 605 19.10 14.27 -64.32
N TRP A 606 19.55 14.26 -63.06
CA TRP A 606 20.82 14.88 -62.67
C TRP A 606 22.03 13.92 -62.78
N PRO A 607 23.22 14.45 -63.14
CA PRO A 607 24.43 13.65 -63.31
C PRO A 607 24.91 13.04 -61.98
N ALA A 608 25.64 11.93 -62.07
CA ALA A 608 25.99 11.12 -60.90
C ALA A 608 27.00 11.77 -59.92
N SER A 609 27.60 12.90 -60.27
CA SER A 609 28.64 13.59 -59.48
C SER A 609 28.15 14.39 -58.28
N THR A 610 26.84 14.64 -58.15
CA THR A 610 26.23 15.34 -57.01
C THR A 610 25.33 14.42 -56.17
N ARG A 611 25.63 13.12 -56.14
CA ARG A 611 24.85 12.10 -55.42
C ARG A 611 25.32 11.96 -53.96
N PRO A 612 24.46 12.21 -52.96
CA PRO A 612 24.47 11.39 -51.74
C PRO A 612 24.42 9.90 -52.06
N SER A 613 25.01 9.07 -51.21
CA SER A 613 25.36 7.69 -51.56
C SER A 613 24.19 6.69 -51.51
N CYS A 614 23.29 6.78 -52.50
CA CYS A 614 22.46 5.64 -52.93
C CYS A 614 23.16 4.94 -54.12
N SER A 615 23.89 3.87 -53.81
CA SER A 615 24.70 3.11 -54.76
C SER A 615 23.87 2.48 -55.88
N PRO A 616 24.19 2.71 -57.17
CA PRO A 616 23.45 2.10 -58.28
C PRO A 616 23.88 0.64 -58.49
N TRP A 617 22.92 -0.28 -58.44
CA TRP A 617 23.13 -1.65 -58.89
C TRP A 617 23.44 -1.70 -60.39
N ARG A 618 24.35 -2.60 -60.79
CA ARG A 618 24.85 -2.69 -62.17
C ARG A 618 24.91 -4.15 -62.63
N SER A 619 24.09 -4.51 -63.61
CA SER A 619 24.18 -5.76 -64.36
C SER A 619 24.01 -5.50 -65.87
N PRO A 620 24.70 -6.24 -66.76
CA PRO A 620 24.70 -5.94 -68.21
C PRO A 620 23.80 -6.88 -69.04
N THR A 621 23.57 -6.49 -70.30
CA THR A 621 22.80 -7.20 -71.35
C THR A 621 21.28 -7.22 -71.11
N GLY A 622 20.43 -7.21 -72.13
CA GLY A 622 20.69 -7.01 -73.56
C GLY A 622 19.43 -7.14 -74.44
N HIS A 623 19.33 -6.27 -75.46
CA HIS A 623 18.24 -6.17 -76.47
C HIS A 623 16.87 -5.64 -76.03
N TRP A 624 16.17 -5.04 -77.01
CA TRP A 624 14.87 -4.39 -76.93
C TRP A 624 13.88 -5.11 -77.85
N SER A 625 12.65 -5.35 -77.38
CA SER A 625 11.49 -5.73 -78.20
C SER A 625 10.20 -5.18 -77.58
N THR A 626 9.37 -4.53 -78.40
CA THR A 626 8.06 -3.95 -78.03
C THR A 626 7.01 -4.28 -79.09
N PRO A 627 5.70 -4.26 -78.78
CA PRO A 627 5.04 -4.44 -77.48
C PRO A 627 3.91 -5.50 -77.53
N ALA A 628 3.41 -5.96 -76.38
CA ALA A 628 2.15 -6.71 -76.31
C ALA A 628 1.40 -6.47 -74.99
N THR A 629 0.15 -6.04 -75.11
CA THR A 629 -0.90 -6.07 -74.08
C THR A 629 -2.06 -6.95 -74.56
N PRO A 630 -2.96 -7.46 -73.69
CA PRO A 630 -2.98 -7.37 -72.23
C PRO A 630 -3.12 -8.74 -71.53
N THR A 631 -2.97 -8.79 -70.19
CA THR A 631 -3.90 -9.53 -69.30
C THR A 631 -3.61 -9.24 -67.82
N THR A 632 -4.66 -9.01 -67.03
CA THR A 632 -4.58 -8.96 -65.56
C THR A 632 -4.83 -10.33 -64.95
N PRO A 633 -4.05 -10.71 -63.92
CA PRO A 633 -4.62 -11.33 -62.72
C PRO A 633 -4.64 -10.34 -61.54
N ARG A 634 -5.45 -10.64 -60.52
CA ARG A 634 -5.51 -9.84 -59.29
C ARG A 634 -4.39 -10.26 -58.35
N GLY A 635 -3.62 -9.30 -57.83
CA GLY A 635 -2.66 -9.49 -56.75
C GLY A 635 -2.66 -8.24 -55.86
N SER A 636 -2.73 -8.42 -54.54
CA SER A 636 -2.99 -7.33 -53.59
C SER A 636 -1.73 -6.84 -52.89
N THR A 637 -1.37 -5.57 -53.11
CA THR A 637 -0.54 -4.81 -52.16
C THR A 637 -0.95 -3.33 -52.18
N THR A 638 -1.36 -2.80 -51.04
CA THR A 638 -1.88 -1.42 -50.93
C THR A 638 -0.73 -0.44 -50.71
N ALA A 639 -0.38 0.34 -51.73
CA ALA A 639 0.44 1.54 -51.53
C ALA A 639 -0.39 2.62 -50.82
N ALA A 640 -0.09 2.87 -49.55
CA ALA A 640 -0.84 3.80 -48.70
C ALA A 640 -0.62 5.27 -49.11
N ARG A 641 -1.40 5.77 -50.07
CA ARG A 641 -1.59 7.21 -50.26
C ARG A 641 -2.57 7.73 -49.20
N VAL A 642 -2.16 8.72 -48.41
CA VAL A 642 -3.07 9.46 -47.54
C VAL A 642 -4.07 10.20 -48.43
N TRP A 643 -5.31 9.73 -48.46
CA TRP A 643 -6.40 10.33 -49.23
C TRP A 643 -7.52 10.75 -48.27
N CYS A 644 -7.54 12.02 -47.88
CA CYS A 644 -8.56 12.57 -46.98
C CYS A 644 -9.89 12.76 -47.74
N SER A 645 -10.63 11.67 -47.96
CA SER A 645 -11.94 11.72 -48.60
C SER A 645 -13.02 12.07 -47.57
N ALA A 646 -13.23 13.37 -47.35
CA ALA A 646 -14.35 13.87 -46.55
C ALA A 646 -15.70 13.56 -47.22
N ARG A 647 -16.28 12.38 -46.92
CA ARG A 647 -17.62 11.99 -47.37
C ARG A 647 -18.68 12.80 -46.63
N ARG A 648 -19.00 14.00 -47.14
CA ARG A 648 -20.23 14.71 -46.76
C ARG A 648 -21.45 13.85 -47.15
N PRO A 649 -22.38 13.56 -46.23
CA PRO A 649 -23.71 13.10 -46.60
C PRO A 649 -24.41 14.17 -47.45
N ALA A 650 -25.01 13.77 -48.57
CA ALA A 650 -25.75 14.69 -49.43
C ALA A 650 -27.15 14.95 -48.87
N ALA A 651 -27.25 15.85 -47.90
CA ALA A 651 -28.54 16.31 -47.38
C ALA A 651 -29.34 17.06 -48.47
N THR A 652 -30.56 16.59 -48.74
CA THR A 652 -31.46 17.16 -49.75
C THR A 652 -32.08 18.49 -49.29
N TRP A 653 -32.23 19.45 -50.21
CA TRP A 653 -32.89 20.72 -49.92
C TRP A 653 -34.42 20.56 -49.91
N GLY A 654 -35.07 20.89 -48.79
CA GLY A 654 -36.44 20.43 -48.48
C GLY A 654 -37.39 21.43 -47.79
N THR A 655 -37.28 22.74 -48.06
CA THR A 655 -38.30 23.80 -47.79
C THR A 655 -38.69 24.21 -46.35
N ARG A 656 -38.91 25.55 -46.22
CA ARG A 656 -39.73 26.31 -45.25
C ARG A 656 -39.19 26.63 -43.81
N ARG A 657 -39.03 27.95 -43.62
CA ARG A 657 -38.88 28.82 -42.42
C ARG A 657 -40.09 28.73 -41.44
N PRO A 658 -40.09 29.34 -40.22
CA PRO A 658 -39.30 30.53 -39.78
C PRO A 658 -38.75 30.61 -38.32
N CYS A 659 -37.88 31.61 -38.09
CA CYS A 659 -37.74 32.56 -36.94
C CYS A 659 -37.96 32.11 -35.46
N ALA A 660 -37.33 32.68 -34.42
CA ALA A 660 -36.24 33.67 -34.19
C ALA A 660 -36.09 33.82 -32.63
N PRO A 661 -35.49 34.89 -32.04
CA PRO A 661 -34.28 35.67 -32.36
C PRO A 661 -33.19 35.55 -31.25
N CYS A 662 -31.99 36.11 -31.49
CA CYS A 662 -31.13 36.60 -30.41
C CYS A 662 -30.75 38.07 -30.68
N PHE A 663 -30.54 38.86 -29.62
CA PHE A 663 -30.57 40.33 -29.68
C PHE A 663 -29.29 40.98 -30.25
N ARG A 664 -29.43 42.23 -30.71
CA ARG A 664 -28.33 43.11 -31.15
C ARG A 664 -28.00 44.16 -30.07
N ARG A 665 -26.78 44.71 -30.20
CA ARG A 665 -26.23 45.92 -29.53
C ARG A 665 -25.68 45.64 -28.10
N THR A 666 -24.69 46.38 -27.58
CA THR A 666 -24.05 47.61 -28.10
C THR A 666 -22.54 47.65 -27.83
N SER A 667 -21.82 48.46 -28.62
CA SER A 667 -20.41 48.84 -28.39
C SER A 667 -20.23 49.82 -27.22
N ALA A 668 -19.11 49.70 -26.50
CA ALA A 668 -18.55 50.75 -25.64
C ALA A 668 -17.07 51.00 -25.99
N LYS A 669 -16.52 52.17 -25.61
CA LYS A 669 -15.11 52.56 -25.86
C LYS A 669 -14.36 52.83 -24.55
N CYS A 670 -13.04 52.66 -24.61
CA CYS A 670 -11.97 53.20 -23.73
C CYS A 670 -12.11 54.74 -23.49
N PRO A 671 -11.34 55.44 -22.60
CA PRO A 671 -10.08 55.02 -21.92
C PRO A 671 -9.70 55.59 -20.52
N THR A 672 -8.65 55.02 -19.89
CA THR A 672 -7.70 55.62 -18.89
C THR A 672 -6.44 54.73 -18.86
N ARG A 673 -5.15 55.12 -18.96
CA ARG A 673 -4.31 56.22 -18.40
C ARG A 673 -4.30 56.25 -16.85
N CYS A 674 -3.19 56.36 -16.09
CA CYS A 674 -1.71 56.44 -16.27
C CYS A 674 -1.06 56.37 -14.83
N ARG A 675 0.25 56.32 -14.51
CA ARG A 675 1.58 56.36 -15.18
C ARG A 675 2.68 55.96 -14.15
N SER A 676 3.62 55.02 -14.41
CA SER A 676 4.96 55.00 -13.75
C SER A 676 5.93 53.89 -14.23
N CYS A 677 7.05 54.28 -14.87
CA CYS A 677 8.42 53.78 -14.66
C CYS A 677 9.37 54.46 -15.67
N SER A 678 10.66 54.61 -15.34
CA SER A 678 11.68 55.23 -16.20
C SER A 678 12.94 54.34 -16.26
N PRO A 679 13.78 54.48 -17.32
CA PRO A 679 14.53 53.33 -17.83
C PRO A 679 15.93 53.14 -17.22
N GLY A 680 16.32 51.88 -17.09
CA GLY A 680 17.70 51.41 -16.93
C GLY A 680 17.97 50.24 -17.89
N SER A 681 19.11 50.28 -18.57
CA SER A 681 19.57 49.29 -19.57
C SER A 681 20.44 48.18 -18.95
N PRO A 682 20.76 47.06 -19.65
CA PRO A 682 20.42 46.70 -21.04
C PRO A 682 19.67 45.37 -21.19
N ARG A 683 19.35 44.98 -22.43
CA ARG A 683 18.72 43.69 -22.76
C ARG A 683 19.74 42.55 -22.81
N THR A 684 19.57 41.53 -21.97
CA THR A 684 20.06 40.17 -22.23
C THR A 684 18.90 39.33 -22.75
N ALA A 685 18.99 38.85 -24.00
CA ALA A 685 17.99 37.96 -24.58
C ALA A 685 18.34 36.51 -24.23
N SER A 686 17.55 35.89 -23.34
CA SER A 686 17.68 34.47 -22.99
C SER A 686 16.58 33.67 -23.71
N PRO A 687 16.90 32.78 -24.68
CA PRO A 687 15.91 32.09 -25.50
C PRO A 687 15.37 30.81 -24.81
N ALA A 688 14.64 30.99 -23.70
CA ALA A 688 13.90 29.91 -23.06
C ALA A 688 12.61 29.58 -23.85
N CYS A 689 12.70 28.79 -24.92
CA CYS A 689 11.54 28.44 -25.74
C CYS A 689 11.63 27.10 -26.52
N TRP A 690 12.36 26.10 -26.00
CA TRP A 690 12.36 24.72 -26.53
C TRP A 690 12.32 23.70 -25.39
N ARG A 691 11.12 23.31 -24.98
CA ARG A 691 10.80 22.03 -24.34
C ARG A 691 9.40 21.60 -24.79
N THR A 692 9.34 20.43 -25.41
CA THR A 692 8.16 19.60 -25.68
C THR A 692 8.58 18.18 -25.35
#